data_AF-A0A1G4J7F9-F1
#
_entry.id   AF-A0A1G4J7F9-F1
#
_cell.length_a   1.000
_cell.length_b   1.000
_cell.length_c   1.000
_cell.angle_alpha   90.00
_cell.angle_beta   90.00
_cell.angle_gamma   90.00
#
_symmetry.space_group_name_H-M   'P 1'
#
loop_
_entity.id
_entity.type
_entity.pdbx_description
1 polymer ?
#
loop_
_entity_poly.entity_id
_entity_poly.type
_entity_poly.pdbx_seq_one_letter_code
_entity_poly.pdbx_strand_id
1 'polypeptide(L)'
;MVQSPKTPRASEERAQYEFTPIGHANVKDTSALGTLDGEPKKRTSNSDELQLSLEKDDNEPRKKSRKADDTLNSTRIFNESSFDDTLPSHAGIPSLRKVRSNEILADANGNIENLGASNPLKEQQNSLYKLNVENYNLRVKCNSLLKFLNNVTDEGELKENLAIMDELQDWKIKYQKLASTYRDLQLRIDSNDEGKDAEDQKRQTALQNAQLAELEAKLNNYKESVNNSRDLISRLEKELTTSSRVSNARKDELELNIRSLREQIEKLEAQIADKNQIIKDNEQKIRHLNDSLKRQSNVRETLEDKIEQQLQKVEALENKTRDYELQVRELQEALANTKDELKSQTQGKNTRSVGVQSRIEGLEAANSKLKSEIDQNMSEKRESQSQLEKLKAKSNDMLNGIEERDEKINLLKREIQELKQQESNHRSSSQKEKSLNDKIHSLKAEIQGIVKEKDELQRDNDNLRERIVTQATRSPALKENRKLQERAIDNAKLQARLQDLEKELSVAKKAASAARQSHHVELERLQAQMENSDMEPLIIKRKLDKEISILRLELDSLRETKDREITLLESRCQMLIKENEHVALRADANVAQNQKQIVEKQKEIDDLVQRCSNLTTEKLKLNKELSQTQESEADKNRELSKLTSRLEFVTKEFVRYRETHSSNPDSSNAKLNERWTEKYRNMKQKLLEELKILQDENLGLERRLLEGGSHVPRSASPDLNKLSLQDQVDYYKLRYRHQVIRNSDMKVMNEYLNRVLRASSQHVRLDIMKLENEALTDLWPDFPHRGRLRFKTVALMVLAAVRIERAAQKVRWDAQRINYLRQKIVLDQDRVTW
;
A
#
# COMPACT_ATOMS: atom_id res chain seq x y z
N MET A 1 -61.66 13.08 -16.30
CA MET A 1 -60.23 13.43 -16.11
C MET A 1 -59.58 12.21 -15.46
N VAL A 2 -59.05 11.19 -16.15
CA VAL A 2 -58.48 11.10 -17.52
C VAL A 2 -57.22 11.98 -17.65
N GLN A 3 -56.01 11.45 -17.91
CA GLN A 3 -55.54 10.05 -18.00
C GLN A 3 -53.99 10.00 -17.88
N SER A 4 -53.40 8.82 -17.62
CA SER A 4 -51.93 8.60 -17.62
C SER A 4 -51.43 7.97 -18.93
N PRO A 5 -50.30 8.43 -19.48
CA PRO A 5 -49.28 7.57 -20.12
C PRO A 5 -47.88 7.83 -19.52
N LYS A 6 -47.04 6.84 -19.20
CA LYS A 6 -46.37 5.80 -20.03
C LYS A 6 -45.23 6.32 -20.91
N THR A 7 -44.07 5.66 -20.78
CA THR A 7 -42.81 5.86 -21.50
C THR A 7 -42.82 5.29 -22.93
N PRO A 8 -42.13 5.91 -23.89
CA PRO A 8 -41.67 5.27 -25.13
C PRO A 8 -40.30 4.57 -24.95
N ARG A 9 -39.99 3.65 -25.87
CA ARG A 9 -38.69 2.97 -26.03
C ARG A 9 -38.43 2.82 -27.53
N ALA A 10 -37.15 2.74 -27.95
CA ALA A 10 -36.70 2.77 -29.35
C ALA A 10 -36.93 4.14 -30.05
N SER A 11 -36.27 4.47 -31.16
CA SER A 11 -35.33 3.67 -31.99
C SER A 11 -34.09 4.46 -32.43
N GLU A 12 -33.24 3.83 -33.23
CA GLU A 12 -32.05 4.40 -33.88
C GLU A 12 -32.40 5.57 -34.81
N GLU A 13 -31.49 6.53 -34.96
CA GLU A 13 -31.06 7.00 -36.29
C GLU A 13 -29.69 7.69 -36.22
N ARG A 14 -28.89 7.60 -37.30
CA ARG A 14 -27.55 8.19 -37.41
C ARG A 14 -27.60 9.45 -38.27
N ALA A 15 -27.29 10.61 -37.69
CA ALA A 15 -26.95 11.80 -38.47
C ALA A 15 -25.43 11.84 -38.71
N GLN A 16 -25.02 11.83 -39.99
CA GLN A 16 -23.63 12.09 -40.39
C GLN A 16 -23.42 13.60 -40.54
N TYR A 17 -22.28 14.10 -40.07
CA TYR A 17 -21.73 15.37 -40.53
C TYR A 17 -20.23 15.20 -40.81
N GLU A 18 -19.83 15.62 -42.00
CA GLU A 18 -18.47 15.52 -42.52
C GLU A 18 -17.70 16.80 -42.20
N PHE A 19 -16.39 16.70 -41.90
CA PHE A 19 -15.43 17.62 -42.51
C PHE A 19 -14.02 17.02 -42.61
N THR A 20 -13.26 17.54 -43.58
CA THR A 20 -12.05 16.96 -44.17
C THR A 20 -10.78 17.09 -43.32
N PRO A 21 -9.86 16.11 -43.41
CA PRO A 21 -8.42 16.36 -43.42
C PRO A 21 -7.84 16.26 -44.84
N ILE A 22 -6.90 17.15 -45.18
CA ILE A 22 -6.23 17.23 -46.49
C ILE A 22 -4.84 16.56 -46.42
N GLY A 23 -4.46 15.72 -47.41
CA GLY A 23 -3.07 15.25 -47.55
C GLY A 23 -2.90 14.00 -48.43
N HIS A 24 -2.51 14.18 -49.70
CA HIS A 24 -2.21 13.08 -50.64
C HIS A 24 -0.75 12.62 -50.60
N ALA A 25 -0.52 11.30 -50.70
CA ALA A 25 0.49 10.65 -51.55
C ALA A 25 0.23 9.12 -51.58
N ASN A 26 -0.56 8.59 -52.52
CA ASN A 26 -0.12 8.05 -53.82
C ASN A 26 0.97 6.94 -53.73
N VAL A 27 0.60 5.67 -54.03
CA VAL A 27 0.86 5.00 -55.34
C VAL A 27 0.37 3.52 -55.32
N LYS A 28 -0.51 3.20 -56.29
CA LYS A 28 -0.80 1.89 -56.95
C LYS A 28 -0.84 0.58 -56.13
N ASP A 29 -2.05 0.06 -56.01
CA ASP A 29 -2.55 -1.15 -56.70
C ASP A 29 -1.54 -2.16 -57.29
N THR A 30 -1.70 -3.43 -56.94
CA THR A 30 -2.10 -4.48 -57.91
C THR A 30 -2.84 -5.61 -57.21
N SER A 31 -3.56 -6.46 -57.95
CA SER A 31 -4.73 -7.20 -57.46
C SER A 31 -4.66 -8.73 -57.59
N ALA A 32 -5.70 -9.39 -57.05
CA ALA A 32 -6.17 -10.76 -57.33
C ALA A 32 -5.43 -11.97 -56.69
N LEU A 33 -6.09 -13.10 -56.41
CA LEU A 33 -7.51 -13.36 -56.07
C LEU A 33 -7.70 -14.78 -55.50
N GLY A 34 -8.36 -14.91 -54.34
CA GLY A 34 -9.06 -16.14 -53.89
C GLY A 34 -8.22 -17.40 -53.56
N THR A 35 -8.81 -18.55 -53.19
CA THR A 35 -10.16 -18.83 -52.63
C THR A 35 -10.25 -20.31 -52.21
N LEU A 36 -10.83 -20.61 -51.02
CA LEU A 36 -11.45 -21.91 -50.65
C LEU A 36 -10.49 -23.14 -50.58
N ASP A 37 -10.77 -24.26 -49.90
CA ASP A 37 -11.82 -24.64 -48.93
C ASP A 37 -11.31 -25.78 -48.01
N GLY A 38 -12.12 -26.24 -47.04
CA GLY A 38 -12.05 -27.64 -46.56
C GLY A 38 -11.73 -27.93 -45.08
N GLU A 39 -12.74 -27.80 -44.21
CA GLU A 39 -12.88 -28.54 -42.94
C GLU A 39 -13.01 -30.08 -43.19
N PRO A 40 -12.98 -31.04 -42.20
CA PRO A 40 -13.60 -30.92 -40.87
C PRO A 40 -13.08 -31.73 -39.63
N LYS A 41 -13.40 -31.22 -38.42
CA LYS A 41 -13.85 -31.96 -37.17
C LYS A 41 -12.96 -33.07 -36.56
N LYS A 42 -12.90 -33.34 -35.24
CA LYS A 42 -13.67 -33.05 -34.00
C LYS A 42 -12.65 -32.74 -32.85
N ARG A 43 -12.92 -31.88 -31.84
CA ARG A 43 -13.73 -32.11 -30.60
C ARG A 43 -13.31 -33.40 -29.83
N THR A 44 -13.08 -33.42 -28.51
CA THR A 44 -13.62 -32.67 -27.33
C THR A 44 -12.60 -32.75 -26.15
N SER A 45 -12.62 -31.97 -25.05
CA SER A 45 -13.45 -30.82 -24.60
C SER A 45 -12.93 -30.26 -23.26
N ASN A 46 -13.17 -28.96 -23.00
CA ASN A 46 -13.38 -28.33 -21.67
C ASN A 46 -12.19 -28.33 -20.67
N SER A 47 -12.06 -27.42 -19.69
CA SER A 47 -12.76 -26.18 -19.26
C SER A 47 -11.92 -25.60 -18.10
N ASP A 48 -11.74 -24.31 -17.80
CA ASP A 48 -12.18 -22.98 -18.27
C ASP A 48 -11.10 -21.97 -17.76
N GLU A 49 -10.97 -20.68 -18.08
CA GLU A 49 -11.60 -19.72 -19.02
C GLU A 49 -10.47 -18.74 -19.45
N LEU A 50 -10.39 -18.29 -20.71
CA LEU A 50 -10.83 -16.97 -21.22
C LEU A 50 -10.37 -15.71 -20.45
N GLN A 51 -9.88 -14.62 -21.07
CA GLN A 51 -9.19 -14.39 -22.37
C GLN A 51 -8.51 -12.98 -22.32
N LEU A 52 -7.41 -12.72 -23.04
CA LEU A 52 -7.28 -11.87 -24.27
C LEU A 52 -8.14 -10.58 -24.32
N SER A 53 -7.72 -9.44 -24.90
CA SER A 53 -6.52 -9.06 -25.69
C SER A 53 -6.42 -7.51 -25.68
N LEU A 54 -5.26 -6.85 -25.54
CA LEU A 54 -4.14 -6.69 -26.47
C LEU A 54 -4.40 -5.74 -27.67
N GLU A 55 -4.06 -4.47 -27.47
CA GLU A 55 -3.45 -3.51 -28.42
C GLU A 55 -2.59 -2.55 -27.57
N LYS A 56 -1.44 -2.01 -27.99
CA LYS A 56 -0.63 -2.18 -29.23
C LYS A 56 0.85 -1.91 -28.88
N ASP A 57 1.76 -2.44 -29.69
CA ASP A 57 3.18 -2.07 -29.63
C ASP A 57 3.44 -0.66 -30.18
N ASP A 58 4.55 -0.05 -29.75
CA ASP A 58 5.54 0.47 -30.72
C ASP A 58 6.91 0.71 -30.06
N ASN A 59 7.92 -0.09 -30.47
CA ASN A 59 9.35 0.25 -30.70
C ASN A 59 10.29 -0.98 -30.58
N GLU A 60 10.46 -1.75 -31.66
CA GLU A 60 11.67 -2.60 -31.86
C GLU A 60 12.12 -2.58 -33.35
N PRO A 61 13.35 -2.11 -33.67
CA PRO A 61 13.92 -2.24 -35.01
C PRO A 61 14.69 -3.57 -35.17
N ARG A 62 14.35 -4.36 -36.20
CA ARG A 62 14.99 -5.66 -36.48
C ARG A 62 16.36 -5.54 -37.18
N LYS A 63 17.23 -6.49 -36.84
CA LYS A 63 18.63 -6.67 -37.31
C LYS A 63 18.74 -6.91 -38.83
N LYS A 64 19.82 -6.41 -39.47
CA LYS A 64 20.66 -7.22 -40.40
C LYS A 64 22.00 -6.57 -40.86
N SER A 65 22.98 -7.45 -41.05
CA SER A 65 24.16 -7.39 -41.94
C SER A 65 25.20 -6.24 -41.89
N ARG A 66 26.42 -6.62 -41.47
CA ARG A 66 27.72 -6.38 -42.11
C ARG A 66 28.11 -4.95 -42.54
N LYS A 67 29.14 -4.43 -41.86
CA LYS A 67 30.38 -3.96 -42.50
C LYS A 67 31.58 -4.36 -41.64
N ALA A 68 32.75 -4.46 -42.27
CA ALA A 68 34.06 -4.63 -41.62
C ALA A 68 34.92 -3.40 -41.95
N ASP A 69 36.21 -3.49 -41.63
CA ASP A 69 37.27 -2.55 -41.99
C ASP A 69 37.18 -1.15 -41.35
N ASP A 70 37.77 -1.04 -40.14
CA ASP A 70 38.18 0.24 -39.56
C ASP A 70 39.66 0.18 -39.15
N THR A 71 40.51 0.03 -40.15
CA THR A 71 41.96 0.23 -40.04
C THR A 71 42.50 0.89 -41.31
N LEU A 72 42.92 2.16 -41.21
CA LEU A 72 44.29 2.56 -41.53
C LEU A 72 44.55 4.01 -41.14
N ASN A 73 45.32 4.19 -40.06
CA ASN A 73 45.82 5.48 -39.62
C ASN A 73 46.91 5.97 -40.60
N SER A 74 46.67 7.07 -41.32
CA SER A 74 47.69 7.72 -42.15
C SER A 74 47.53 9.23 -42.22
N THR A 75 48.44 9.98 -41.59
CA THR A 75 48.75 11.37 -41.94
C THR A 75 50.03 11.84 -41.25
N ARG A 76 50.86 12.57 -42.01
CA ARG A 76 52.12 13.25 -41.64
C ARG A 76 53.31 12.35 -41.29
N ILE A 77 54.51 12.43 -41.88
CA ILE A 77 55.32 13.47 -42.60
C ILE A 77 56.43 14.07 -41.71
N PHE A 78 57.68 13.60 -41.96
CA PHE A 78 59.00 14.25 -41.78
C PHE A 78 59.36 14.76 -40.35
N ASN A 79 60.62 14.87 -39.91
CA ASN A 79 61.94 14.50 -40.48
C ASN A 79 62.78 13.79 -39.36
N GLU A 80 64.11 13.75 -39.21
CA GLU A 80 65.31 14.36 -39.82
C GLU A 80 66.57 13.49 -39.52
N SER A 81 67.76 13.89 -39.99
CA SER A 81 69.11 13.35 -39.65
C SER A 81 69.41 11.91 -40.10
N SER A 82 70.24 11.54 -41.09
CA SER A 82 71.43 12.11 -41.80
C SER A 82 72.79 11.51 -41.37
N PHE A 83 73.61 11.16 -42.38
CA PHE A 83 75.00 10.63 -42.33
C PHE A 83 75.24 9.25 -41.66
N ASP A 84 76.22 8.42 -42.05
CA ASP A 84 76.73 8.14 -43.42
C ASP A 84 77.57 6.83 -43.46
N ASP A 85 77.72 6.29 -44.67
CA ASP A 85 78.83 5.49 -45.23
C ASP A 85 79.37 4.17 -44.59
N THR A 86 80.05 3.38 -45.43
CA THR A 86 80.91 2.19 -45.14
C THR A 86 80.25 0.85 -44.77
N LEU A 87 79.72 0.18 -45.79
CA LEU A 87 79.92 -1.27 -46.01
C LEU A 87 81.22 -1.48 -46.86
N PRO A 88 81.77 -2.69 -47.09
CA PRO A 88 81.23 -4.04 -46.84
C PRO A 88 82.22 -5.11 -46.28
N SER A 89 81.71 -6.29 -45.85
CA SER A 89 81.92 -7.57 -46.58
C SER A 89 81.60 -8.87 -45.79
N HIS A 90 81.21 -9.89 -46.57
CA HIS A 90 81.19 -11.34 -46.35
C HIS A 90 81.28 -11.98 -44.95
N ALA A 91 80.19 -12.67 -44.57
CA ALA A 91 80.25 -14.04 -44.04
C ALA A 91 78.99 -14.83 -44.51
N GLY A 92 79.16 -15.99 -45.16
CA GLY A 92 78.01 -16.72 -45.74
C GLY A 92 78.35 -18.09 -46.33
N ILE A 93 78.32 -19.12 -45.50
CA ILE A 93 78.55 -20.56 -45.78
C ILE A 93 77.58 -21.29 -44.82
N PRO A 94 76.75 -22.30 -45.21
CA PRO A 94 77.30 -23.56 -45.75
C PRO A 94 76.45 -24.44 -46.72
N SER A 95 77.19 -25.38 -47.34
CA SER A 95 76.80 -26.78 -47.64
C SER A 95 75.86 -27.11 -48.82
N LEU A 96 76.38 -27.84 -49.82
CA LEU A 96 76.22 -29.32 -49.93
C LEU A 96 76.69 -29.88 -51.29
N ARG A 97 77.66 -30.82 -51.30
CA ARG A 97 77.54 -32.20 -51.86
C ARG A 97 78.86 -32.99 -51.87
N LYS A 98 78.72 -34.32 -51.87
CA LYS A 98 79.76 -35.37 -52.10
C LYS A 98 79.89 -35.60 -53.64
N VAL A 99 80.83 -36.35 -54.24
CA VAL A 99 81.32 -37.73 -54.00
C VAL A 99 82.72 -37.95 -54.65
N ARG A 100 83.42 -39.00 -54.16
CA ARG A 100 84.58 -39.82 -54.63
C ARG A 100 84.78 -39.96 -56.18
N SER A 101 85.88 -40.52 -56.74
CA SER A 101 86.72 -41.68 -56.32
C SER A 101 88.08 -41.85 -57.05
N ASN A 102 88.86 -42.88 -56.64
CA ASN A 102 89.96 -43.60 -57.33
C ASN A 102 91.37 -42.93 -57.36
N GLU A 103 92.52 -43.54 -56.95
CA GLU A 103 93.20 -44.87 -57.16
C GLU A 103 94.28 -44.80 -58.27
N ILE A 104 95.46 -45.49 -58.28
CA ILE A 104 95.98 -46.63 -57.48
C ILE A 104 97.56 -46.71 -57.52
N LEU A 105 98.18 -47.50 -56.61
CA LEU A 105 99.53 -48.16 -56.50
C LEU A 105 100.71 -47.78 -57.46
N ALA A 106 101.99 -47.72 -57.05
CA ALA A 106 102.92 -48.77 -56.52
C ALA A 106 103.25 -49.89 -57.56
N ASP A 107 104.36 -50.64 -57.55
CA ASP A 107 105.47 -50.87 -56.59
C ASP A 107 106.84 -50.96 -57.35
N ALA A 108 107.75 -51.89 -57.08
CA ALA A 108 108.94 -51.67 -56.25
C ALA A 108 110.11 -52.64 -56.61
N ASN A 109 111.21 -52.61 -55.82
CA ASN A 109 112.40 -53.49 -55.86
C ASN A 109 113.39 -53.30 -57.04
N GLY A 110 114.73 -53.38 -56.89
CA GLY A 110 115.56 -53.43 -55.69
C GLY A 110 116.46 -54.68 -55.56
N ASN A 111 117.79 -54.47 -55.46
CA ASN A 111 118.84 -55.40 -55.03
C ASN A 111 118.99 -56.73 -55.85
N ILE A 112 120.19 -57.28 -56.10
CA ILE A 112 121.41 -57.30 -55.29
C ILE A 112 122.69 -57.47 -56.15
N GLU A 113 123.82 -57.35 -55.46
CA GLU A 113 125.21 -57.70 -55.78
C GLU A 113 125.41 -59.12 -56.42
N ASN A 114 126.59 -59.63 -56.79
CA ASN A 114 127.99 -59.23 -56.59
C ASN A 114 128.89 -59.98 -57.63
N LEU A 115 130.13 -59.52 -57.89
CA LEU A 115 131.24 -60.26 -58.56
C LEU A 115 130.94 -60.87 -59.97
N GLY A 116 131.84 -60.90 -60.96
CA GLY A 116 133.22 -60.48 -61.14
C GLY A 116 133.73 -61.08 -62.48
N ALA A 117 134.83 -60.56 -63.03
CA ALA A 117 135.45 -60.97 -64.30
C ALA A 117 134.70 -60.68 -65.63
N SER A 118 135.42 -60.02 -66.54
CA SER A 118 135.30 -60.07 -68.01
C SER A 118 133.91 -60.01 -68.67
N ASN A 119 133.27 -58.83 -68.67
CA ASN A 119 132.76 -58.21 -69.92
C ASN A 119 132.25 -56.77 -69.67
N PRO A 120 132.71 -55.75 -70.43
CA PRO A 120 132.36 -54.34 -70.17
C PRO A 120 130.87 -54.03 -70.35
N LEU A 121 130.14 -54.81 -71.17
CA LEU A 121 128.68 -54.69 -71.30
C LEU A 121 127.95 -54.96 -69.98
N LYS A 122 128.41 -55.98 -69.22
CA LYS A 122 127.83 -56.35 -67.91
C LYS A 122 128.26 -55.36 -66.82
N GLU A 123 129.45 -54.77 -66.96
CA GLU A 123 129.96 -53.73 -66.08
C GLU A 123 129.17 -52.41 -66.22
N GLN A 124 128.83 -52.00 -67.44
CA GLN A 124 127.91 -50.87 -67.67
C GLN A 124 126.52 -51.13 -67.06
N GLN A 125 125.99 -52.34 -67.21
CA GLN A 125 124.67 -52.71 -66.66
C GLN A 125 124.66 -52.76 -65.12
N ASN A 126 125.72 -53.33 -64.51
CA ASN A 126 125.89 -53.31 -63.06
C ASN A 126 126.16 -51.90 -62.51
N SER A 127 126.90 -51.07 -63.23
CA SER A 127 127.14 -49.66 -62.88
C SER A 127 125.82 -48.88 -62.86
N LEU A 128 124.97 -49.03 -63.88
CA LEU A 128 123.62 -48.47 -63.92
C LEU A 128 122.75 -48.96 -62.76
N TYR A 129 122.76 -50.27 -62.47
CA TYR A 129 121.94 -50.81 -61.38
C TYR A 129 122.41 -50.31 -60.00
N LYS A 130 123.73 -50.28 -59.77
CA LYS A 130 124.32 -49.76 -58.54
C LYS A 130 124.08 -48.25 -58.39
N LEU A 131 124.25 -47.47 -59.45
CA LEU A 131 123.87 -46.05 -59.50
C LEU A 131 122.38 -45.85 -59.20
N ASN A 132 121.49 -46.78 -59.58
CA ASN A 132 120.06 -46.70 -59.27
C ASN A 132 119.75 -47.03 -57.80
N VAL A 133 120.38 -48.07 -57.23
CA VAL A 133 120.25 -48.40 -55.79
C VAL A 133 120.88 -47.32 -54.91
N GLU A 134 121.99 -46.72 -55.34
CA GLU A 134 122.58 -45.55 -54.71
C GLU A 134 121.70 -44.30 -54.92
N ASN A 135 121.06 -44.11 -56.09
CA ASN A 135 120.04 -43.05 -56.28
C ASN A 135 118.85 -43.24 -55.33
N TYR A 136 118.39 -44.48 -55.14
CA TYR A 136 117.27 -44.78 -54.25
C TYR A 136 117.65 -44.55 -52.78
N ASN A 137 118.82 -45.04 -52.34
CA ASN A 137 119.32 -44.77 -50.99
C ASN A 137 119.64 -43.29 -50.77
N LEU A 138 120.14 -42.57 -51.77
CA LEU A 138 120.30 -41.12 -51.73
C LEU A 138 118.94 -40.42 -51.69
N ARG A 139 117.93 -40.86 -52.44
CA ARG A 139 116.57 -40.31 -52.35
C ARG A 139 115.93 -40.57 -51.00
N VAL A 140 116.09 -41.75 -50.41
CA VAL A 140 115.59 -42.07 -49.06
C VAL A 140 116.34 -41.26 -48.00
N LYS A 141 117.68 -41.16 -48.09
CA LYS A 141 118.47 -40.31 -47.19
C LYS A 141 118.15 -38.83 -47.36
N CYS A 142 118.00 -38.32 -48.58
CA CYS A 142 117.60 -36.94 -48.86
C CYS A 142 116.14 -36.66 -48.47
N ASN A 143 115.21 -37.61 -48.56
CA ASN A 143 113.84 -37.43 -48.09
C ASN A 143 113.76 -37.50 -46.55
N SER A 144 114.58 -38.34 -45.91
CA SER A 144 114.81 -38.32 -44.46
C SER A 144 115.44 -37.02 -43.99
N LEU A 145 116.46 -36.51 -44.72
CA LEU A 145 117.08 -35.21 -44.48
C LEU A 145 116.13 -34.05 -44.76
N LEU A 146 115.28 -34.09 -45.79
CA LEU A 146 114.22 -33.09 -46.00
C LEU A 146 113.20 -33.11 -44.86
N LYS A 147 112.85 -34.29 -44.33
CA LYS A 147 111.96 -34.40 -43.16
C LYS A 147 112.62 -33.99 -41.84
N PHE A 148 113.95 -33.97 -41.76
CA PHE A 148 114.68 -33.38 -40.64
C PHE A 148 114.93 -31.88 -40.80
N LEU A 149 115.24 -31.41 -42.02
CA LEU A 149 115.48 -29.99 -42.32
C LEU A 149 114.17 -29.20 -42.26
N ASN A 150 113.11 -29.64 -42.93
CA ASN A 150 111.79 -28.98 -42.89
C ASN A 150 111.14 -28.98 -41.49
N ASN A 151 111.70 -29.70 -40.52
CA ASN A 151 111.22 -29.72 -39.13
C ASN A 151 112.22 -29.11 -38.12
N VAL A 152 113.43 -28.69 -38.55
CA VAL A 152 114.51 -28.19 -37.66
C VAL A 152 115.26 -26.99 -38.29
N THR A 153 114.61 -26.21 -39.15
CA THR A 153 115.04 -24.85 -39.55
C THR A 153 113.86 -23.89 -39.65
N ASP A 154 113.42 -23.41 -38.48
CA ASP A 154 112.85 -22.07 -38.22
C ASP A 154 111.92 -21.47 -39.31
N GLU A 155 110.69 -22.00 -39.40
CA GLU A 155 109.61 -21.42 -40.22
C GLU A 155 109.20 -19.98 -39.84
N GLY A 156 109.69 -19.47 -38.69
CA GLY A 156 109.61 -18.06 -38.30
C GLY A 156 110.67 -17.21 -39.00
N GLU A 157 111.95 -17.45 -38.70
CA GLU A 157 113.05 -16.64 -39.23
C GLU A 157 113.16 -16.69 -40.76
N LEU A 158 112.81 -17.82 -41.40
CA LEU A 158 112.81 -17.89 -42.87
C LEU A 158 111.72 -17.02 -43.50
N LYS A 159 110.55 -16.86 -42.84
CA LYS A 159 109.48 -15.93 -43.28
C LYS A 159 109.89 -14.48 -43.08
N GLU A 160 110.55 -14.16 -41.97
CA GLU A 160 111.03 -12.81 -41.69
C GLU A 160 112.15 -12.41 -42.67
N ASN A 161 113.08 -13.31 -42.97
CA ASN A 161 114.09 -13.10 -44.01
C ASN A 161 113.48 -13.01 -45.43
N LEU A 162 112.40 -13.73 -45.73
CA LEU A 162 111.64 -13.56 -46.98
C LEU A 162 110.95 -12.20 -47.06
N ALA A 163 110.31 -11.75 -45.97
CA ALA A 163 109.71 -10.42 -45.90
C ALA A 163 110.77 -9.31 -46.05
N ILE A 164 111.93 -9.46 -45.40
CA ILE A 164 113.07 -8.54 -45.55
C ILE A 164 113.65 -8.59 -46.97
N MET A 165 113.67 -9.74 -47.63
CA MET A 165 114.08 -9.87 -49.04
C MET A 165 113.09 -9.22 -50.01
N ASP A 166 111.78 -9.39 -49.78
CA ASP A 166 110.73 -8.73 -50.56
C ASP A 166 110.75 -7.22 -50.32
N GLU A 167 110.90 -6.76 -49.08
CA GLU A 167 111.10 -5.34 -48.76
C GLU A 167 112.38 -4.79 -49.41
N LEU A 168 113.50 -5.52 -49.38
CA LEU A 168 114.74 -5.11 -50.06
C LEU A 168 114.57 -5.07 -51.59
N GLN A 169 113.81 -5.99 -52.17
CA GLN A 169 113.48 -5.95 -53.60
C GLN A 169 112.59 -4.74 -53.91
N ASP A 170 111.63 -4.43 -53.05
CA ASP A 170 110.71 -3.31 -53.19
C ASP A 170 111.44 -1.97 -52.97
N TRP A 171 112.38 -1.89 -52.02
CA TRP A 171 113.31 -0.76 -51.83
C TRP A 171 114.27 -0.60 -53.00
N LYS A 172 114.76 -1.70 -53.59
CA LYS A 172 115.58 -1.68 -54.81
C LYS A 172 114.78 -1.21 -56.03
N ILE A 173 113.52 -1.60 -56.16
CA ILE A 173 112.59 -1.10 -57.20
C ILE A 173 112.26 0.39 -56.95
N LYS A 174 112.00 0.80 -55.71
CA LYS A 174 111.79 2.21 -55.32
C LYS A 174 113.05 3.04 -55.60
N TYR A 175 114.25 2.52 -55.29
CA TYR A 175 115.52 3.19 -55.57
C TYR A 175 115.84 3.24 -57.07
N GLN A 176 115.55 2.19 -57.84
CA GLN A 176 115.69 2.22 -59.30
C GLN A 176 114.72 3.22 -59.95
N LYS A 177 113.46 3.26 -59.49
CA LYS A 177 112.48 4.29 -59.89
C LYS A 177 112.92 5.69 -59.47
N LEU A 178 113.49 5.87 -58.29
CA LEU A 178 114.03 7.14 -57.82
C LEU A 178 115.27 7.56 -58.60
N ALA A 179 116.14 6.62 -58.98
CA ALA A 179 117.32 6.89 -59.80
C ALA A 179 116.97 7.15 -61.27
N SER A 180 115.87 6.59 -61.79
CA SER A 180 115.33 6.96 -63.11
C SER A 180 114.64 8.32 -63.05
N THR A 181 113.74 8.57 -62.08
CA THR A 181 113.09 9.89 -61.96
C THR A 181 114.07 11.00 -61.58
N TYR A 182 115.14 10.71 -60.84
CA TYR A 182 116.25 11.65 -60.61
C TYR A 182 117.04 11.91 -61.89
N ARG A 183 117.28 10.89 -62.74
CA ARG A 183 117.84 11.11 -64.09
C ARG A 183 116.90 11.93 -64.97
N ASP A 184 115.60 11.67 -64.94
CA ASP A 184 114.61 12.44 -65.71
C ASP A 184 114.47 13.88 -65.18
N LEU A 185 114.59 14.09 -63.87
CA LEU A 185 114.65 15.42 -63.25
C LEU A 185 115.94 16.15 -63.59
N GLN A 186 117.09 15.46 -63.53
CA GLN A 186 118.37 16.04 -63.93
C GLN A 186 118.36 16.41 -65.40
N LEU A 187 117.91 15.51 -66.30
CA LEU A 187 117.72 15.82 -67.72
C LEU A 187 116.71 16.97 -67.95
N ARG A 188 115.67 17.10 -67.13
CA ARG A 188 114.72 18.24 -67.17
C ARG A 188 115.28 19.54 -66.59
N ILE A 189 116.30 19.49 -65.74
CA ILE A 189 117.01 20.67 -65.24
C ILE A 189 118.07 21.08 -66.27
N ASP A 190 118.88 20.13 -66.74
CA ASP A 190 119.87 20.30 -67.81
C ASP A 190 119.23 20.83 -69.11
N SER A 191 117.95 20.50 -69.39
CA SER A 191 117.17 21.05 -70.52
C SER A 191 116.27 22.24 -70.20
N ASN A 192 116.18 22.67 -68.94
CA ASN A 192 115.60 23.97 -68.57
C ASN A 192 116.67 25.08 -68.53
N ASP A 193 117.94 24.75 -68.26
CA ASP A 193 119.08 25.68 -68.33
C ASP A 193 119.49 26.00 -69.79
N GLU A 194 119.14 25.17 -70.78
CA GLU A 194 119.19 25.55 -72.21
C GLU A 194 118.05 26.51 -72.60
N GLY A 195 118.10 27.73 -72.06
CA GLY A 195 117.00 28.70 -72.08
C GLY A 195 116.41 29.02 -73.47
N LYS A 196 115.17 28.56 -73.69
CA LYS A 196 114.26 28.97 -74.78
C LYS A 196 112.84 29.23 -74.27
N ASP A 197 112.14 30.12 -74.97
CA ASP A 197 110.67 30.28 -74.98
C ASP A 197 109.97 30.78 -73.70
N ALA A 198 110.48 31.88 -73.14
CA ALA A 198 109.82 32.66 -72.06
C ALA A 198 108.51 33.38 -72.47
N GLU A 199 108.12 33.39 -73.75
CA GLU A 199 106.87 34.03 -74.21
C GLU A 199 105.62 33.15 -74.01
N ASP A 200 105.73 31.84 -74.18
CA ASP A 200 104.56 30.95 -74.03
C ASP A 200 104.10 30.85 -72.57
N GLN A 201 105.02 31.01 -71.60
CA GLN A 201 104.68 31.15 -70.18
C GLN A 201 103.80 32.38 -69.91
N LYS A 202 104.03 33.52 -70.60
CA LYS A 202 103.19 34.72 -70.48
C LYS A 202 101.79 34.49 -71.06
N ARG A 203 101.71 33.78 -72.18
CA ARG A 203 100.42 33.43 -72.82
C ARG A 203 99.60 32.49 -71.93
N GLN A 204 100.26 31.52 -71.30
CA GLN A 204 99.62 30.57 -70.39
C GLN A 204 99.10 31.26 -69.11
N THR A 205 99.88 32.15 -68.51
CA THR A 205 99.45 32.93 -67.32
C THR A 205 98.33 33.93 -67.65
N ALA A 206 98.33 34.56 -68.82
CA ALA A 206 97.23 35.40 -69.27
C ALA A 206 95.91 34.62 -69.43
N LEU A 207 95.96 33.40 -69.98
CA LEU A 207 94.79 32.52 -70.10
C LEU A 207 94.24 32.11 -68.71
N GLN A 208 95.14 31.76 -67.78
CA GLN A 208 94.78 31.40 -66.40
C GLN A 208 94.11 32.57 -65.66
N ASN A 209 94.62 33.80 -65.81
CA ASN A 209 94.02 34.99 -65.20
C ASN A 209 92.61 35.29 -65.76
N ALA A 210 92.37 35.06 -67.05
CA ALA A 210 91.03 35.19 -67.64
C ALA A 210 90.06 34.13 -67.08
N GLN A 211 90.52 32.89 -66.91
CA GLN A 211 89.73 31.81 -66.28
C GLN A 211 89.43 32.09 -64.80
N LEU A 212 90.38 32.65 -64.05
CA LEU A 212 90.16 33.09 -62.67
C LEU A 212 89.09 34.18 -62.59
N ALA A 213 89.15 35.21 -63.45
CA ALA A 213 88.12 36.27 -63.48
C ALA A 213 86.72 35.72 -63.82
N GLU A 214 86.62 34.74 -64.73
CA GLU A 214 85.35 34.08 -65.05
C GLU A 214 84.83 33.23 -63.86
N LEU A 215 85.72 32.55 -63.14
CA LEU A 215 85.40 31.80 -61.94
C LEU A 215 84.98 32.71 -60.77
N GLU A 216 85.63 33.86 -60.60
CA GLU A 216 85.24 34.88 -59.60
C GLU A 216 83.86 35.49 -59.90
N ALA A 217 83.58 35.78 -61.17
CA ALA A 217 82.25 36.23 -61.59
C ALA A 217 81.16 35.18 -61.30
N LYS A 218 81.41 33.91 -61.64
CA LYS A 218 80.52 32.78 -61.29
C LYS A 218 80.36 32.64 -59.78
N LEU A 219 81.46 32.70 -59.02
CA LEU A 219 81.47 32.62 -57.55
C LEU A 219 80.60 33.72 -56.93
N ASN A 220 80.68 34.96 -57.43
CA ASN A 220 79.88 36.07 -56.94
C ASN A 220 78.40 35.93 -57.31
N ASN A 221 78.09 35.50 -58.53
CA ASN A 221 76.71 35.16 -58.92
C ASN A 221 76.12 34.05 -58.03
N TYR A 222 76.91 33.04 -57.66
CA TYR A 222 76.48 32.00 -56.72
C TYR A 222 76.30 32.56 -55.30
N LYS A 223 77.17 33.45 -54.80
CA LYS A 223 76.98 34.11 -53.49
C LYS A 223 75.68 34.93 -53.47
N GLU A 224 75.38 35.68 -54.52
CA GLU A 224 74.12 36.44 -54.62
C GLU A 224 72.90 35.51 -54.65
N SER A 225 72.96 34.40 -55.40
CA SER A 225 71.90 33.37 -55.40
C SER A 225 71.70 32.71 -54.03
N VAL A 226 72.79 32.43 -53.30
CA VAL A 226 72.76 31.90 -51.93
C VAL A 226 72.20 32.92 -50.94
N ASN A 227 72.52 34.22 -51.07
CA ASN A 227 71.95 35.27 -50.24
C ASN A 227 70.45 35.46 -50.52
N ASN A 228 70.04 35.51 -51.80
CA ASN A 228 68.64 35.63 -52.19
C ASN A 228 67.78 34.45 -51.70
N SER A 229 68.32 33.22 -51.74
CA SER A 229 67.65 32.04 -51.20
C SER A 229 67.64 32.02 -49.66
N ARG A 230 68.71 32.48 -48.99
CA ARG A 230 68.73 32.68 -47.53
C ARG A 230 67.69 33.70 -47.06
N ASP A 231 67.52 34.80 -47.78
CA ASP A 231 66.51 35.82 -47.48
C ASP A 231 65.09 35.37 -47.81
N LEU A 232 64.92 34.45 -48.77
CA LEU A 232 63.63 33.78 -49.01
C LEU A 232 63.31 32.79 -47.87
N ILE A 233 64.28 31.96 -47.47
CA ILE A 233 64.14 31.04 -46.32
C ILE A 233 63.78 31.82 -45.05
N SER A 234 64.49 32.91 -44.74
CA SER A 234 64.20 33.70 -43.54
C SER A 234 62.86 34.47 -43.60
N ARG A 235 62.24 34.63 -44.77
CA ARG A 235 60.85 35.09 -44.90
C ARG A 235 59.87 33.95 -44.65
N LEU A 236 60.09 32.79 -45.27
CA LEU A 236 59.26 31.58 -45.08
C LEU A 236 59.29 31.09 -43.63
N GLU A 237 60.42 31.19 -42.92
CA GLU A 237 60.52 30.91 -41.47
C GLU A 237 59.64 31.85 -40.63
N LYS A 238 59.60 33.15 -40.97
CA LYS A 238 58.77 34.15 -40.30
C LYS A 238 57.28 33.94 -40.59
N GLU A 239 56.94 33.59 -41.83
CA GLU A 239 55.57 33.22 -42.21
C GLU A 239 55.11 31.91 -41.55
N LEU A 240 55.99 30.90 -41.48
CA LEU A 240 55.70 29.63 -40.81
C LEU A 240 55.52 29.80 -39.29
N THR A 241 56.39 30.57 -38.63
CA THR A 241 56.30 30.83 -37.18
C THR A 241 55.11 31.70 -36.81
N THR A 242 54.77 32.71 -37.61
CA THR A 242 53.55 33.51 -37.40
C THR A 242 52.27 32.71 -37.68
N SER A 243 52.22 31.94 -38.77
CA SER A 243 51.11 31.03 -39.08
C SER A 243 50.91 29.97 -37.99
N SER A 244 52.00 29.34 -37.53
CA SER A 244 51.98 28.41 -36.40
C SER A 244 51.44 29.06 -35.13
N ARG A 245 51.89 30.28 -34.79
CA ARG A 245 51.41 31.02 -33.61
C ARG A 245 49.91 31.35 -33.70
N VAL A 246 49.41 31.75 -34.87
CA VAL A 246 47.97 32.02 -35.09
C VAL A 246 47.15 30.72 -35.00
N SER A 247 47.65 29.62 -35.59
CA SER A 247 47.01 28.31 -35.51
C SER A 247 46.91 27.80 -34.06
N ASN A 248 47.98 27.98 -33.28
CA ASN A 248 48.00 27.61 -31.86
C ASN A 248 47.03 28.47 -31.03
N ALA A 249 47.04 29.80 -31.21
CA ALA A 249 46.09 30.68 -30.51
C ALA A 249 44.63 30.33 -30.80
N ARG A 250 44.30 29.98 -32.05
CA ARG A 250 42.96 29.51 -32.44
C ARG A 250 42.64 28.12 -31.87
N LYS A 251 43.62 27.23 -31.71
CA LYS A 251 43.46 25.95 -31.03
C LYS A 251 43.17 26.16 -29.54
N ASP A 252 43.87 27.08 -28.87
CA ASP A 252 43.66 27.41 -27.46
C ASP A 252 42.26 28.02 -27.23
N GLU A 253 41.81 28.90 -28.13
CA GLU A 253 40.44 29.45 -28.13
C GLU A 253 39.38 28.34 -28.28
N LEU A 254 39.57 27.42 -29.24
CA LEU A 254 38.68 26.27 -29.43
C LEU A 254 38.69 25.33 -28.22
N GLU A 255 39.83 25.10 -27.57
CA GLU A 255 39.90 24.33 -26.33
C GLU A 255 39.16 25.00 -25.17
N LEU A 256 39.24 26.33 -25.02
CA LEU A 256 38.48 27.07 -24.02
C LEU A 256 36.97 26.98 -24.29
N ASN A 257 36.55 27.09 -25.55
CA ASN A 257 35.15 26.92 -25.95
C ASN A 257 34.65 25.49 -25.71
N ILE A 258 35.47 24.45 -25.98
CA ILE A 258 35.14 23.05 -25.66
C ILE A 258 35.01 22.85 -24.14
N ARG A 259 35.86 23.46 -23.32
CA ARG A 259 35.76 23.39 -21.85
C ARG A 259 34.48 24.08 -21.36
N SER A 260 34.15 25.27 -21.87
CA SER A 260 32.91 26.00 -21.57
C SER A 260 31.65 25.21 -21.94
N LEU A 261 31.65 24.55 -23.10
CA LEU A 261 30.53 23.70 -23.53
C LEU A 261 30.40 22.44 -22.67
N ARG A 262 31.51 21.79 -22.26
CA ARG A 262 31.47 20.67 -21.31
C ARG A 262 30.89 21.09 -19.96
N GLU A 263 31.34 22.23 -19.42
CA GLU A 263 30.78 22.81 -18.21
C GLU A 263 29.26 23.11 -18.32
N GLN A 264 28.77 23.47 -19.50
CA GLN A 264 27.33 23.68 -19.74
C GLN A 264 26.56 22.35 -19.81
N ILE A 265 27.14 21.33 -20.45
CA ILE A 265 26.60 19.97 -20.50
C ILE A 265 26.50 19.39 -19.09
N GLU A 266 27.57 19.42 -18.29
CA GLU A 266 27.57 18.95 -16.89
C GLU A 266 26.50 19.65 -16.03
N LYS A 267 26.29 20.95 -16.22
CA LYS A 267 25.24 21.73 -15.53
C LYS A 267 23.82 21.33 -15.98
N LEU A 268 23.64 20.97 -17.24
CA LEU A 268 22.35 20.47 -17.75
C LEU A 268 22.10 19.03 -17.33
N GLU A 269 23.11 18.16 -17.33
CA GLU A 269 23.04 16.78 -16.83
C GLU A 269 22.69 16.74 -15.35
N ALA A 270 23.29 17.61 -14.53
CA ALA A 270 22.92 17.78 -13.13
C ALA A 270 21.46 18.24 -12.96
N GLN A 271 21.00 19.22 -13.74
CA GLN A 271 19.60 19.65 -13.73
C GLN A 271 18.64 18.54 -14.17
N ILE A 272 19.01 17.73 -15.16
CA ILE A 272 18.22 16.57 -15.61
C ILE A 272 18.16 15.51 -14.50
N ALA A 273 19.27 15.26 -13.78
CA ALA A 273 19.29 14.35 -12.64
C ALA A 273 18.36 14.83 -11.50
N ASP A 274 18.44 16.11 -11.11
CA ASP A 274 17.55 16.73 -10.12
C ASP A 274 16.08 16.63 -10.54
N LYS A 275 15.75 16.94 -11.80
CA LYS A 275 14.39 16.84 -12.33
C LYS A 275 13.89 15.40 -12.35
N ASN A 276 14.73 14.44 -12.74
CA ASN A 276 14.39 13.02 -12.71
C ASN A 276 14.16 12.50 -11.28
N GLN A 277 14.87 13.02 -10.28
CA GLN A 277 14.59 12.69 -8.88
C GLN A 277 13.26 13.28 -8.42
N ILE A 278 13.00 14.55 -8.73
CA ILE A 278 11.70 15.21 -8.44
C ILE A 278 10.53 14.47 -9.12
N ILE A 279 10.72 13.93 -10.33
CA ILE A 279 9.71 13.10 -11.00
C ILE A 279 9.47 11.80 -10.23
N LYS A 280 10.53 11.06 -9.84
CA LYS A 280 10.41 9.84 -9.02
C LYS A 280 9.70 10.08 -7.68
N ASP A 281 10.04 11.17 -6.99
CA ASP A 281 9.42 11.53 -5.71
C ASP A 281 7.92 11.85 -5.88
N ASN A 282 7.56 12.53 -6.98
CA ASN A 282 6.16 12.77 -7.33
C ASN A 282 5.42 11.50 -7.77
N GLU A 283 6.06 10.59 -8.50
CA GLU A 283 5.48 9.27 -8.82
C GLU A 283 5.19 8.46 -7.56
N GLN A 284 6.12 8.40 -6.60
CA GLN A 284 5.90 7.72 -5.32
C GLN A 284 4.73 8.36 -4.56
N LYS A 285 4.65 9.69 -4.55
CA LYS A 285 3.53 10.43 -3.96
C LYS A 285 2.19 10.15 -4.65
N ILE A 286 2.16 10.05 -5.98
CA ILE A 286 0.97 9.66 -6.76
C ILE A 286 0.56 8.22 -6.45
N ARG A 287 1.51 7.28 -6.37
CA ARG A 287 1.25 5.87 -5.97
C ARG A 287 0.64 5.81 -4.56
N HIS A 288 1.21 6.51 -3.58
CA HIS A 288 0.66 6.59 -2.22
C HIS A 288 -0.73 7.25 -2.16
N LEU A 289 -1.00 8.27 -2.99
CA LEU A 289 -2.33 8.87 -3.08
C LEU A 289 -3.34 7.90 -3.71
N ASN A 290 -2.96 7.15 -4.74
CA ASN A 290 -3.80 6.10 -5.34
C ASN A 290 -4.05 4.93 -4.38
N ASP A 291 -3.05 4.50 -3.60
CA ASP A 291 -3.24 3.50 -2.54
C ASP A 291 -4.20 3.99 -1.46
N SER A 292 -4.10 5.27 -1.06
CA SER A 292 -5.01 5.89 -0.10
C SER A 292 -6.43 5.99 -0.65
N LEU A 293 -6.59 6.42 -1.91
CA LEU A 293 -7.86 6.49 -2.62
C LEU A 293 -8.51 5.10 -2.75
N LYS A 294 -7.72 4.06 -3.08
CA LYS A 294 -8.20 2.68 -3.13
C LYS A 294 -8.67 2.21 -1.76
N ARG A 295 -7.90 2.45 -0.68
CA ARG A 295 -8.35 2.15 0.70
C ARG A 295 -9.65 2.88 1.04
N GLN A 296 -9.79 4.15 0.66
CA GLN A 296 -11.03 4.91 0.86
C GLN A 296 -12.21 4.34 0.04
N SER A 297 -11.96 3.87 -1.18
CA SER A 297 -12.97 3.19 -2.01
C SER A 297 -13.44 1.89 -1.35
N ASN A 298 -12.54 1.02 -0.91
CA ASN A 298 -12.88 -0.20 -0.18
C ASN A 298 -13.60 0.08 1.16
N VAL A 299 -13.22 1.15 1.88
CA VAL A 299 -13.94 1.57 3.09
C VAL A 299 -15.35 2.06 2.76
N ARG A 300 -15.52 2.81 1.66
CA ARG A 300 -16.84 3.23 1.17
C ARG A 300 -17.72 2.04 0.78
N GLU A 301 -17.18 1.09 0.01
CA GLU A 301 -17.84 -0.14 -0.39
C GLU A 301 -18.36 -0.92 0.83
N THR A 302 -17.50 -1.18 1.83
CA THR A 302 -17.91 -1.82 3.09
C THR A 302 -18.80 -0.97 4.01
N LEU A 303 -19.08 0.29 3.67
CA LEU A 303 -20.09 1.13 4.32
C LEU A 303 -21.40 1.11 3.54
N GLU A 304 -21.35 1.06 2.20
CA GLU A 304 -22.51 0.86 1.33
C GLU A 304 -23.14 -0.53 1.57
N ASP A 305 -22.33 -1.59 1.69
CA ASP A 305 -22.75 -2.93 2.16
C ASP A 305 -23.52 -2.86 3.50
N LYS A 306 -22.99 -2.09 4.45
CA LYS A 306 -23.59 -1.96 5.79
C LYS A 306 -24.86 -1.13 5.77
N ILE A 307 -24.96 -0.13 4.89
CA ILE A 307 -26.18 0.64 4.68
C ILE A 307 -27.26 -0.28 4.07
N GLU A 308 -26.94 -1.08 3.05
CA GLU A 308 -27.88 -2.02 2.45
C GLU A 308 -28.35 -3.08 3.46
N GLN A 309 -27.44 -3.67 4.25
CA GLN A 309 -27.79 -4.59 5.34
C GLN A 309 -28.66 -3.96 6.44
N GLN A 310 -28.62 -2.63 6.62
CA GLN A 310 -29.49 -1.93 7.56
C GLN A 310 -30.84 -1.57 6.91
N LEU A 311 -30.85 -1.21 5.62
CA LEU A 311 -32.09 -1.00 4.85
C LEU A 311 -32.94 -2.27 4.81
N GLN A 312 -32.33 -3.44 4.53
CA GLN A 312 -33.02 -4.73 4.58
C GLN A 312 -33.59 -5.06 5.97
N LYS A 313 -32.92 -4.64 7.05
CA LYS A 313 -33.43 -4.79 8.44
C LYS A 313 -34.57 -3.82 8.73
N VAL A 314 -34.51 -2.59 8.22
CA VAL A 314 -35.61 -1.61 8.34
C VAL A 314 -36.83 -2.14 7.58
N GLU A 315 -36.69 -2.58 6.34
CA GLU A 315 -37.78 -3.18 5.56
C GLU A 315 -38.41 -4.40 6.26
N ALA A 316 -37.58 -5.29 6.82
CA ALA A 316 -38.05 -6.44 7.60
C ALA A 316 -38.75 -6.05 8.92
N LEU A 317 -38.43 -4.89 9.51
CA LEU A 317 -39.12 -4.34 10.67
C LEU A 317 -40.41 -3.63 10.27
N GLU A 318 -40.41 -2.85 9.18
CA GLU A 318 -41.61 -2.22 8.63
C GLU A 318 -42.66 -3.27 8.24
N ASN A 319 -42.25 -4.37 7.61
CA ASN A 319 -43.17 -5.47 7.25
C ASN A 319 -43.78 -6.10 8.51
N LYS A 320 -43.00 -6.38 9.56
CA LYS A 320 -43.54 -6.81 10.86
C LYS A 320 -44.47 -5.77 11.49
N THR A 321 -44.19 -4.48 11.34
CA THR A 321 -45.09 -3.41 11.81
C THR A 321 -46.41 -3.42 11.03
N ARG A 322 -46.38 -3.60 9.70
CA ARG A 322 -47.59 -3.77 8.87
C ARG A 322 -48.40 -5.01 9.27
N ASP A 323 -47.72 -6.12 9.57
CA ASP A 323 -48.36 -7.35 10.07
C ASP A 323 -49.04 -7.12 11.43
N TYR A 324 -48.38 -6.44 12.37
CA TYR A 324 -48.98 -6.07 13.65
C TYR A 324 -50.12 -5.04 13.49
N GLU A 325 -50.03 -4.09 12.57
CA GLU A 325 -51.12 -3.16 12.24
C GLU A 325 -52.34 -3.87 11.63
N LEU A 326 -52.14 -4.96 10.89
CA LEU A 326 -53.22 -5.83 10.39
C LEU A 326 -53.85 -6.61 11.55
N GLN A 327 -53.05 -7.29 12.38
CA GLN A 327 -53.54 -8.01 13.56
C GLN A 327 -54.29 -7.09 14.54
N VAL A 328 -53.82 -5.85 14.75
CA VAL A 328 -54.51 -4.86 15.58
C VAL A 328 -55.86 -4.44 14.97
N ARG A 329 -55.97 -4.34 13.64
CA ARG A 329 -57.25 -4.07 12.96
C ARG A 329 -58.21 -5.26 13.07
N GLU A 330 -57.74 -6.49 12.81
CA GLU A 330 -58.54 -7.71 12.98
C GLU A 330 -59.06 -7.85 14.41
N LEU A 331 -58.22 -7.58 15.42
CA LEU A 331 -58.63 -7.58 16.83
C LEU A 331 -59.60 -6.44 17.17
N GLN A 332 -59.46 -5.26 16.55
CA GLN A 332 -60.41 -4.16 16.73
C GLN A 332 -61.77 -4.47 16.10
N GLU A 333 -61.82 -5.10 14.92
CA GLU A 333 -63.06 -5.56 14.28
C GLU A 333 -63.71 -6.70 15.08
N ALA A 334 -62.94 -7.67 15.56
CA ALA A 334 -63.44 -8.71 16.46
C ALA A 334 -64.00 -8.14 17.78
N LEU A 335 -63.35 -7.11 18.35
CA LEU A 335 -63.83 -6.41 19.54
C LEU A 335 -65.08 -5.58 19.25
N ALA A 336 -65.19 -4.95 18.08
CA ALA A 336 -66.41 -4.26 17.65
C ALA A 336 -67.59 -5.24 17.48
N ASN A 337 -67.37 -6.35 16.78
CA ASN A 337 -68.37 -7.39 16.53
C ASN A 337 -68.87 -8.00 17.86
N THR A 338 -67.96 -8.42 18.74
CA THR A 338 -68.35 -8.97 20.06
C THR A 338 -69.03 -7.93 20.96
N LYS A 339 -68.65 -6.65 20.87
CA LYS A 339 -69.34 -5.55 21.57
C LYS A 339 -70.77 -5.35 21.07
N ASP A 340 -71.00 -5.46 19.77
CA ASP A 340 -72.33 -5.25 19.17
C ASP A 340 -73.23 -6.50 19.30
N GLU A 341 -72.65 -7.70 19.33
CA GLU A 341 -73.34 -8.91 19.78
C GLU A 341 -73.72 -8.81 21.26
N LEU A 342 -72.84 -8.31 22.14
CA LEU A 342 -73.14 -8.10 23.56
C LEU A 342 -74.23 -7.02 23.77
N LYS A 343 -74.22 -5.91 23.00
CA LYS A 343 -75.33 -4.95 22.95
C LYS A 343 -76.64 -5.63 22.56
N SER A 344 -76.62 -6.44 21.49
CA SER A 344 -77.81 -7.15 21.00
C SER A 344 -78.33 -8.14 22.04
N GLN A 345 -77.44 -8.87 22.72
CA GLN A 345 -77.81 -9.78 23.80
C GLN A 345 -78.34 -9.05 25.04
N THR A 346 -77.81 -7.87 25.39
CA THR A 346 -78.37 -7.05 26.49
C THR A 346 -79.72 -6.43 26.13
N GLN A 347 -79.92 -5.99 24.89
CA GLN A 347 -81.24 -5.56 24.40
C GLN A 347 -82.25 -6.72 24.45
N GLY A 348 -81.88 -7.92 23.98
CA GLY A 348 -82.71 -9.12 24.06
C GLY A 348 -83.01 -9.58 25.50
N LYS A 349 -82.07 -9.41 26.44
CA LYS A 349 -82.31 -9.61 27.87
C LYS A 349 -83.27 -8.55 28.44
N ASN A 350 -83.13 -7.29 28.06
CA ASN A 350 -84.00 -6.20 28.52
C ASN A 350 -85.43 -6.35 27.99
N THR A 351 -85.65 -6.65 26.70
CA THR A 351 -86.99 -6.89 26.16
C THR A 351 -87.63 -8.13 26.78
N ARG A 352 -86.86 -9.20 27.05
CA ARG A 352 -87.33 -10.35 27.82
C ARG A 352 -87.65 -10.00 29.27
N SER A 353 -86.87 -9.12 29.91
CA SER A 353 -87.13 -8.64 31.27
C SER A 353 -88.43 -7.82 31.32
N VAL A 354 -88.68 -6.92 30.35
CA VAL A 354 -89.94 -6.18 30.23
C VAL A 354 -91.12 -7.14 30.00
N GLY A 355 -90.97 -8.13 29.10
CA GLY A 355 -92.01 -9.15 28.87
C GLY A 355 -92.29 -10.05 30.09
N VAL A 356 -91.29 -10.30 30.94
CA VAL A 356 -91.47 -10.97 32.24
C VAL A 356 -92.14 -10.03 33.24
N GLN A 357 -91.75 -8.76 33.30
CA GLN A 357 -92.32 -7.75 34.18
C GLN A 357 -93.82 -7.54 33.91
N SER A 358 -94.22 -7.33 32.65
CA SER A 358 -95.64 -7.22 32.29
C SER A 358 -96.43 -8.53 32.50
N ARG A 359 -95.75 -9.68 32.53
CA ARG A 359 -96.37 -10.95 32.94
C ARG A 359 -96.52 -11.08 34.46
N ILE A 360 -95.59 -10.51 35.24
CA ILE A 360 -95.73 -10.38 36.71
C ILE A 360 -96.90 -9.45 37.02
N GLU A 361 -96.95 -8.26 36.43
CA GLU A 361 -98.04 -7.28 36.58
C GLU A 361 -99.40 -7.88 36.19
N GLY A 362 -99.47 -8.65 35.10
CA GLY A 362 -100.67 -9.39 34.70
C GLY A 362 -101.08 -10.50 35.68
N LEU A 363 -100.11 -11.18 36.30
CA LEU A 363 -100.37 -12.17 37.35
C LEU A 363 -100.78 -11.53 38.69
N GLU A 364 -100.20 -10.38 39.06
CA GLU A 364 -100.59 -9.61 40.23
C GLU A 364 -102.02 -9.05 40.08
N ALA A 365 -102.37 -8.55 38.90
CA ALA A 365 -103.73 -8.13 38.57
C ALA A 365 -104.75 -9.29 38.51
N ALA A 366 -104.31 -10.52 38.20
CA ALA A 366 -105.14 -11.71 38.33
C ALA A 366 -105.29 -12.15 39.81
N ASN A 367 -104.20 -12.07 40.58
CA ASN A 367 -104.17 -12.45 41.99
C ASN A 367 -104.99 -11.48 42.86
N SER A 368 -105.02 -10.18 42.55
CA SER A 368 -105.88 -9.22 43.22
C SER A 368 -107.37 -9.45 42.94
N LYS A 369 -107.74 -9.83 41.70
CA LYS A 369 -109.10 -10.27 41.35
C LYS A 369 -109.50 -11.53 42.12
N LEU A 370 -108.69 -12.58 42.07
CA LEU A 370 -108.91 -13.83 42.82
C LEU A 370 -109.04 -13.56 44.33
N LYS A 371 -108.28 -12.60 44.87
CA LYS A 371 -108.40 -12.19 46.27
C LYS A 371 -109.74 -11.51 46.58
N SER A 372 -110.21 -10.60 45.72
CA SER A 372 -111.55 -10.02 45.86
C SER A 372 -112.68 -11.05 45.69
N GLU A 373 -112.50 -12.04 44.80
CA GLU A 373 -113.43 -13.17 44.65
C GLU A 373 -113.45 -14.05 45.91
N ILE A 374 -112.29 -14.31 46.54
CA ILE A 374 -112.19 -15.02 47.82
C ILE A 374 -112.87 -14.23 48.95
N ASP A 375 -112.66 -12.92 49.05
CA ASP A 375 -113.28 -12.08 50.07
C ASP A 375 -114.82 -12.03 49.89
N GLN A 376 -115.31 -11.95 48.64
CA GLN A 376 -116.73 -12.05 48.33
C GLN A 376 -117.28 -13.44 48.71
N ASN A 377 -116.67 -14.54 48.26
CA ASN A 377 -117.08 -15.90 48.63
C ASN A 377 -117.08 -16.10 50.16
N MET A 378 -116.18 -15.46 50.89
CA MET A 378 -116.14 -15.49 52.36
C MET A 378 -117.27 -14.67 53.00
N SER A 379 -117.77 -13.61 52.37
CA SER A 379 -119.02 -12.94 52.78
C SER A 379 -120.25 -13.80 52.52
N GLU A 380 -120.41 -14.35 51.31
CA GLU A 380 -121.52 -15.24 50.95
C GLU A 380 -121.56 -16.49 51.83
N LYS A 381 -120.39 -17.03 52.20
CA LYS A 381 -120.25 -18.12 53.18
C LYS A 381 -120.69 -17.71 54.59
N ARG A 382 -120.37 -16.49 55.06
CA ARG A 382 -120.85 -15.98 56.37
C ARG A 382 -122.36 -15.79 56.37
N GLU A 383 -122.93 -15.26 55.29
CA GLU A 383 -124.38 -15.14 55.15
C GLU A 383 -125.05 -16.52 55.14
N SER A 384 -124.52 -17.47 54.37
CA SER A 384 -124.97 -18.86 54.32
C SER A 384 -124.86 -19.56 55.69
N GLN A 385 -123.80 -19.30 56.46
CA GLN A 385 -123.66 -19.77 57.85
C GLN A 385 -124.71 -19.13 58.77
N SER A 386 -125.03 -17.84 58.60
CA SER A 386 -126.11 -17.19 59.37
C SER A 386 -127.50 -17.75 59.02
N GLN A 387 -127.72 -18.15 57.75
CA GLN A 387 -128.93 -18.83 57.31
C GLN A 387 -128.97 -20.26 57.88
N LEU A 388 -127.85 -20.98 57.90
CA LEU A 388 -127.74 -22.30 58.52
C LEU A 388 -128.05 -22.25 60.03
N GLU A 389 -127.49 -21.33 60.80
CA GLU A 389 -127.83 -21.23 62.24
C GLU A 389 -129.29 -20.82 62.48
N LYS A 390 -129.89 -19.98 61.61
CA LYS A 390 -131.35 -19.70 61.64
C LYS A 390 -132.19 -20.94 61.31
N LEU A 391 -131.76 -21.75 60.35
CA LEU A 391 -132.42 -23.02 59.99
C LEU A 391 -132.23 -24.09 61.06
N LYS A 392 -131.08 -24.09 61.75
CA LYS A 392 -130.75 -24.99 62.87
C LYS A 392 -131.52 -24.63 64.13
N ALA A 393 -131.72 -23.35 64.42
CA ALA A 393 -132.67 -22.91 65.45
C ALA A 393 -134.09 -23.42 65.14
N LYS A 394 -134.61 -23.19 63.93
CA LYS A 394 -135.88 -23.78 63.48
C LYS A 394 -135.89 -25.31 63.50
N SER A 395 -134.76 -25.95 63.24
CA SER A 395 -134.62 -27.42 63.30
C SER A 395 -134.63 -27.93 64.74
N ASN A 396 -134.18 -27.14 65.71
CA ASN A 396 -134.30 -27.45 67.14
C ASN A 396 -135.75 -27.25 67.62
N ASP A 397 -136.41 -26.17 67.21
CA ASP A 397 -137.84 -25.96 67.48
C ASP A 397 -138.69 -27.11 66.88
N MET A 398 -138.36 -27.53 65.65
CA MET A 398 -138.97 -28.69 65.02
C MET A 398 -138.54 -30.02 65.65
N LEU A 399 -137.34 -30.14 66.23
CA LEU A 399 -136.91 -31.34 66.97
C LEU A 399 -137.71 -31.51 68.26
N ASN A 400 -137.90 -30.44 69.04
CA ASN A 400 -138.80 -30.46 70.20
C ASN A 400 -140.22 -30.87 69.77
N GLY A 401 -140.73 -30.27 68.69
CA GLY A 401 -141.99 -30.65 68.05
C GLY A 401 -141.97 -31.98 67.27
N ILE A 402 -140.84 -32.69 67.23
CA ILE A 402 -140.70 -34.07 66.75
C ILE A 402 -140.62 -35.02 67.94
N GLU A 403 -140.00 -34.66 69.07
CA GLU A 403 -140.06 -35.43 70.31
C GLU A 403 -141.52 -35.54 70.81
N GLU A 404 -142.27 -34.43 70.84
CA GLU A 404 -143.73 -34.42 71.08
C GLU A 404 -144.52 -35.31 70.09
N ARG A 405 -143.98 -35.51 68.87
CA ARG A 405 -144.58 -36.37 67.84
C ARG A 405 -144.06 -37.80 67.87
N ASP A 406 -142.87 -38.09 68.37
CA ASP A 406 -142.31 -39.43 68.51
C ASP A 406 -142.76 -40.08 69.83
N GLU A 407 -143.15 -39.31 70.85
CA GLU A 407 -144.04 -39.83 71.90
C GLU A 407 -145.35 -40.36 71.29
N LYS A 408 -145.98 -39.60 70.37
CA LYS A 408 -147.16 -40.05 69.62
C LYS A 408 -146.88 -41.17 68.62
N ILE A 409 -145.76 -41.14 67.89
CA ILE A 409 -145.40 -42.15 66.89
C ILE A 409 -144.90 -43.42 67.58
N ASN A 410 -144.44 -43.40 68.84
CA ASN A 410 -144.23 -44.60 69.64
C ASN A 410 -145.54 -45.22 70.17
N LEU A 411 -146.67 -44.50 70.10
CA LEU A 411 -148.01 -45.11 70.18
C LEU A 411 -148.37 -45.79 68.84
N LEU A 412 -148.12 -45.13 67.71
CA LEU A 412 -148.53 -45.56 66.36
C LEU A 412 -147.58 -46.58 65.67
N LYS A 413 -146.28 -46.65 66.00
CA LYS A 413 -145.35 -47.63 65.40
C LYS A 413 -145.65 -49.07 65.84
N ARG A 414 -146.39 -49.24 66.93
CA ARG A 414 -146.98 -50.52 67.35
C ARG A 414 -148.08 -51.02 66.40
N GLU A 415 -148.58 -50.15 65.53
CA GLU A 415 -149.71 -50.36 64.62
C GLU A 415 -149.28 -50.66 63.16
N ILE A 416 -148.00 -50.43 62.81
CA ILE A 416 -147.51 -50.42 61.41
C ILE A 416 -146.59 -51.59 61.04
N GLN A 417 -146.18 -52.46 61.97
CA GLN A 417 -145.11 -53.47 61.76
C GLN A 417 -145.47 -54.66 60.82
N GLU A 418 -146.43 -54.53 59.91
CA GLU A 418 -147.06 -55.63 59.15
C GLU A 418 -146.69 -55.65 57.56
N LEU A 419 -145.40 -55.43 57.04
CA LEU A 419 -144.91 -54.95 55.62
C LEU A 419 -143.76 -55.69 54.68
N LYS A 420 -143.20 -55.13 53.50
CA LYS A 420 -142.66 -55.78 52.16
C LYS A 420 -141.29 -55.24 51.37
N GLN A 421 -140.75 -55.72 50.15
CA GLN A 421 -139.32 -55.57 49.47
C GLN A 421 -139.02 -55.66 47.84
N GLN A 422 -137.80 -55.34 47.15
CA GLN A 422 -137.14 -55.69 45.72
C GLN A 422 -135.89 -54.75 45.15
N GLU A 423 -135.02 -54.71 44.00
CA GLU A 423 -134.22 -55.49 42.88
C GLU A 423 -133.09 -54.71 41.91
N SER A 424 -132.32 -55.24 40.83
CA SER A 424 -131.21 -54.57 39.88
C SER A 424 -130.74 -55.27 38.46
N ASN A 425 -129.72 -55.11 37.47
CA ASN A 425 -128.34 -54.50 36.99
C ASN A 425 -127.96 -54.69 35.36
N HIS A 426 -126.88 -54.52 34.44
CA HIS A 426 -125.36 -54.19 34.05
C HIS A 426 -125.02 -53.94 32.41
N ARG A 427 -123.90 -53.90 31.48
CA ARG A 427 -122.32 -53.88 31.10
C ARG A 427 -121.83 -53.43 29.56
N SER A 428 -120.51 -53.26 29.06
CA SER A 428 -119.97 -52.99 27.56
C SER A 428 -118.37 -52.96 27.09
N SER A 429 -117.86 -52.80 25.76
CA SER A 429 -116.36 -52.74 25.18
C SER A 429 -115.92 -52.45 23.60
N SER A 430 -114.63 -52.15 23.08
CA SER A 430 -114.10 -51.98 21.58
C SER A 430 -112.51 -51.87 21.10
N GLN A 431 -112.02 -51.62 19.79
CA GLN A 431 -110.57 -51.59 19.11
C GLN A 431 -110.35 -50.86 17.63
N LYS A 432 -109.31 -50.69 16.67
CA LYS A 432 -107.79 -50.82 16.20
C LYS A 432 -107.46 -50.06 14.76
N GLU A 433 -106.38 -49.90 13.84
CA GLU A 433 -104.84 -49.98 13.51
C GLU A 433 -104.28 -49.54 12.01
N LYS A 434 -102.94 -49.21 11.71
CA LYS A 434 -102.01 -49.40 10.44
C LYS A 434 -101.35 -48.25 9.48
N SER A 435 -100.01 -48.25 9.06
CA SER A 435 -99.32 -47.65 7.78
C SER A 435 -97.71 -47.72 7.55
N LEU A 436 -97.07 -47.47 6.32
CA LEU A 436 -95.56 -47.28 5.95
C LEU A 436 -95.15 -46.99 4.40
N ASN A 437 -93.95 -46.41 3.94
CA ASN A 437 -93.29 -46.47 2.51
C ASN A 437 -91.83 -45.86 2.06
N ASP A 438 -91.69 -44.97 1.00
CA ASP A 438 -90.74 -44.68 -0.19
C ASP A 438 -89.17 -44.52 -0.24
N LYS A 439 -88.37 -44.69 0.82
CA LYS A 439 -87.04 -44.01 0.91
C LYS A 439 -85.80 -44.60 0.19
N ILE A 440 -85.96 -45.54 -0.76
CA ILE A 440 -84.84 -46.39 -1.27
C ILE A 440 -84.19 -45.90 -2.58
N HIS A 441 -84.83 -45.01 -3.36
CA HIS A 441 -84.35 -44.68 -4.71
C HIS A 441 -83.17 -43.70 -4.81
N SER A 442 -82.92 -42.84 -3.82
CA SER A 442 -81.89 -41.78 -3.91
C SER A 442 -80.44 -42.32 -3.94
N LEU A 443 -80.14 -43.36 -3.18
CA LEU A 443 -78.77 -43.89 -3.01
C LEU A 443 -78.23 -44.67 -4.22
N LYS A 444 -79.02 -44.85 -5.29
CA LYS A 444 -78.64 -45.69 -6.44
C LYS A 444 -77.91 -44.94 -7.56
N ALA A 445 -77.97 -43.60 -7.56
CA ALA A 445 -77.36 -42.76 -8.61
C ALA A 445 -75.84 -42.56 -8.43
N GLU A 446 -75.38 -42.43 -7.19
CA GLU A 446 -74.00 -42.09 -6.82
C GLU A 446 -72.98 -43.15 -7.28
N ILE A 447 -73.37 -44.43 -7.22
CA ILE A 447 -72.56 -45.58 -7.62
C ILE A 447 -72.23 -45.60 -9.13
N GLN A 448 -73.04 -44.94 -9.99
CA GLN A 448 -72.80 -44.93 -11.44
C GLN A 448 -71.69 -43.96 -11.90
N GLY A 449 -71.22 -43.05 -11.05
CA GLY A 449 -70.11 -42.14 -11.39
C GLY A 449 -68.77 -42.88 -11.50
N ILE A 450 -68.42 -43.62 -10.43
CA ILE A 450 -67.09 -44.23 -10.21
C ILE A 450 -66.74 -45.30 -11.26
N VAL A 451 -67.75 -45.90 -11.92
CA VAL A 451 -67.52 -46.97 -12.92
C VAL A 451 -66.84 -46.45 -14.20
N LYS A 452 -67.08 -45.19 -14.61
CA LYS A 452 -66.61 -44.67 -15.91
C LYS A 452 -65.12 -44.37 -15.95
N GLU A 453 -64.58 -43.83 -14.85
CA GLU A 453 -63.17 -43.43 -14.72
C GLU A 453 -62.20 -44.62 -14.84
N LYS A 454 -62.68 -45.82 -14.50
CA LYS A 454 -61.92 -47.07 -14.63
C LYS A 454 -61.66 -47.48 -16.08
N ASP A 455 -62.63 -47.28 -16.98
CA ASP A 455 -62.58 -47.85 -18.34
C ASP A 455 -61.65 -47.06 -19.28
N GLU A 456 -61.29 -45.83 -18.95
CA GLU A 456 -60.37 -45.01 -19.75
C GLU A 456 -58.92 -45.47 -19.58
N LEU A 457 -58.46 -45.62 -18.33
CA LEU A 457 -57.10 -46.09 -18.00
C LEU A 457 -56.75 -47.48 -18.54
N GLN A 458 -57.74 -48.32 -18.86
CA GLN A 458 -57.48 -49.66 -19.39
C GLN A 458 -57.12 -49.63 -20.90
N ARG A 459 -57.55 -48.61 -21.67
CA ARG A 459 -57.33 -48.55 -23.13
C ARG A 459 -55.89 -48.23 -23.53
N ASP A 460 -55.18 -47.43 -22.74
CA ASP A 460 -53.80 -47.03 -23.05
C ASP A 460 -52.78 -48.16 -22.86
N ASN A 461 -53.10 -49.20 -22.07
CA ASN A 461 -52.20 -50.32 -21.81
C ASN A 461 -52.06 -51.26 -23.03
N ASP A 462 -53.16 -51.51 -23.74
CA ASP A 462 -53.19 -52.45 -24.86
C ASP A 462 -52.47 -51.88 -26.11
N ASN A 463 -52.59 -50.57 -26.35
CA ASN A 463 -51.91 -49.85 -27.45
C ASN A 463 -50.37 -49.99 -27.44
N LEU A 464 -49.77 -50.24 -26.26
CA LEU A 464 -48.31 -50.44 -26.13
C LEU A 464 -47.87 -51.89 -26.43
N ARG A 465 -48.76 -52.87 -26.30
CA ARG A 465 -48.44 -54.30 -26.52
C ARG A 465 -48.35 -54.65 -28.01
N GLU A 466 -49.23 -54.08 -28.82
CA GLU A 466 -49.32 -54.38 -30.26
C GLU A 466 -48.04 -54.00 -31.04
N ARG A 467 -47.34 -52.93 -30.63
CA ARG A 467 -46.09 -52.49 -31.25
C ARG A 467 -44.92 -53.47 -31.12
N ILE A 468 -44.91 -54.33 -30.10
CA ILE A 468 -43.79 -55.26 -29.83
C ILE A 468 -43.89 -56.53 -30.70
N VAL A 469 -45.12 -56.97 -31.02
CA VAL A 469 -45.36 -58.23 -31.74
C VAL A 469 -44.93 -58.18 -33.21
N THR A 470 -44.94 -57.01 -33.83
CA THR A 470 -44.77 -56.85 -35.29
C THR A 470 -43.34 -57.01 -35.81
N GLN A 471 -42.31 -56.96 -34.95
CA GLN A 471 -40.90 -57.10 -35.37
C GLN A 471 -40.37 -58.56 -35.36
N ALA A 472 -41.16 -59.55 -34.92
CA ALA A 472 -40.61 -60.86 -34.52
C ALA A 472 -40.68 -62.01 -35.55
N THR A 473 -41.35 -61.87 -36.71
CA THR A 473 -41.82 -63.05 -37.50
C THR A 473 -41.55 -63.02 -39.02
N ARG A 474 -40.32 -63.33 -39.46
CA ARG A 474 -39.92 -63.81 -40.81
C ARG A 474 -38.58 -64.59 -40.73
N SER A 475 -38.20 -65.56 -41.59
CA SER A 475 -38.94 -66.49 -42.47
C SER A 475 -37.96 -67.66 -42.86
N PRO A 476 -38.35 -68.96 -42.89
CA PRO A 476 -37.37 -70.06 -42.82
C PRO A 476 -36.93 -70.76 -44.14
N ALA A 477 -37.16 -70.18 -45.33
CA ALA A 477 -36.93 -70.88 -46.62
C ALA A 477 -35.47 -70.90 -47.16
N LEU A 478 -34.51 -70.23 -46.51
CA LEU A 478 -33.17 -69.97 -47.07
C LEU A 478 -32.08 -71.01 -46.76
N LYS A 479 -32.39 -72.11 -46.06
CA LYS A 479 -31.34 -73.00 -45.49
C LYS A 479 -30.72 -74.01 -46.47
N GLU A 480 -31.43 -74.44 -47.51
CA GLU A 480 -31.04 -75.63 -48.28
C GLU A 480 -30.15 -75.35 -49.49
N ASN A 481 -30.40 -74.25 -50.21
CA ASN A 481 -29.58 -73.77 -51.34
C ASN A 481 -28.10 -73.52 -50.95
N ARG A 482 -27.84 -73.31 -49.65
CA ARG A 482 -26.50 -73.11 -49.08
C ARG A 482 -25.53 -74.28 -49.32
N LYS A 483 -26.01 -75.53 -49.21
CA LYS A 483 -25.16 -76.74 -49.20
C LYS A 483 -24.56 -77.11 -50.56
N LEU A 484 -25.18 -76.69 -51.66
CA LEU A 484 -24.61 -76.90 -53.01
C LEU A 484 -23.53 -75.87 -53.34
N GLN A 485 -23.64 -74.65 -52.80
CA GLN A 485 -22.58 -73.64 -52.91
C GLN A 485 -21.29 -74.09 -52.20
N GLU A 486 -21.41 -74.71 -51.02
CA GLU A 486 -20.28 -75.18 -50.19
C GLU A 486 -19.28 -76.07 -50.96
N ARG A 487 -19.73 -76.98 -51.82
CA ARG A 487 -18.84 -77.86 -52.60
C ARG A 487 -18.17 -77.19 -53.80
N ALA A 488 -18.86 -76.26 -54.47
CA ALA A 488 -18.25 -75.46 -55.53
C ALA A 488 -17.16 -74.52 -54.96
N ILE A 489 -17.42 -73.99 -53.76
CA ILE A 489 -16.46 -73.21 -52.97
C ILE A 489 -15.20 -74.03 -52.65
N ASP A 490 -15.30 -75.32 -52.33
CA ASP A 490 -14.13 -76.13 -51.93
C ASP A 490 -13.13 -76.40 -53.07
N ASN A 491 -13.59 -76.63 -54.31
CA ASN A 491 -12.67 -76.75 -55.45
C ASN A 491 -12.04 -75.40 -55.81
N ALA A 492 -12.78 -74.30 -55.67
CA ALA A 492 -12.24 -72.95 -55.83
C ALA A 492 -11.14 -72.65 -54.78
N LYS A 493 -11.31 -73.09 -53.52
CA LYS A 493 -10.27 -72.97 -52.47
C LYS A 493 -8.96 -73.64 -52.85
N LEU A 494 -8.97 -74.81 -53.52
CA LEU A 494 -7.75 -75.52 -53.88
C LEU A 494 -6.99 -74.86 -55.03
N GLN A 495 -7.69 -74.38 -56.07
CA GLN A 495 -7.04 -73.61 -57.14
C GLN A 495 -6.56 -72.23 -56.65
N ALA A 496 -7.33 -71.56 -55.78
CA ALA A 496 -6.89 -70.36 -55.09
C ALA A 496 -5.58 -70.64 -54.33
N ARG A 497 -5.55 -71.70 -53.49
CA ARG A 497 -4.38 -72.02 -52.67
C ARG A 497 -3.08 -72.30 -53.45
N LEU A 498 -3.16 -72.82 -54.68
CA LEU A 498 -1.98 -72.95 -55.55
C LEU A 498 -1.51 -71.58 -56.08
N GLN A 499 -2.43 -70.75 -56.58
CA GLN A 499 -2.07 -69.37 -56.96
C GLN A 499 -1.58 -68.55 -55.76
N ASP A 500 -2.10 -68.82 -54.56
CA ASP A 500 -1.70 -68.13 -53.34
C ASP A 500 -0.31 -68.57 -52.88
N LEU A 501 0.07 -69.84 -53.04
CA LEU A 501 1.46 -70.30 -52.83
C LEU A 501 2.45 -69.70 -53.85
N GLU A 502 2.06 -69.53 -55.11
CA GLU A 502 2.90 -68.83 -56.10
C GLU A 502 3.01 -67.32 -55.80
N LYS A 503 1.91 -66.69 -55.39
CA LYS A 503 1.91 -65.31 -54.88
C LYS A 503 2.82 -65.21 -53.66
N GLU A 504 2.68 -66.08 -52.67
CA GLU A 504 3.51 -66.15 -51.45
C GLU A 504 4.99 -66.28 -51.80
N LEU A 505 5.39 -67.12 -52.76
CA LEU A 505 6.79 -67.24 -53.19
C LEU A 505 7.28 -65.98 -53.92
N SER A 506 6.44 -65.33 -54.73
CA SER A 506 6.75 -64.04 -55.35
C SER A 506 6.86 -62.90 -54.32
N VAL A 507 5.99 -62.94 -53.29
CA VAL A 507 5.94 -61.99 -52.18
C VAL A 507 7.13 -62.22 -51.26
N ALA A 508 7.54 -63.46 -50.97
CA ALA A 508 8.73 -63.78 -50.20
C ALA A 508 10.01 -63.28 -50.89
N LYS A 509 10.10 -63.40 -52.23
CA LYS A 509 11.21 -62.82 -53.01
C LYS A 509 11.20 -61.28 -52.94
N LYS A 510 10.04 -60.65 -53.14
CA LYS A 510 9.89 -59.18 -53.00
C LYS A 510 10.17 -58.70 -51.58
N ALA A 511 9.76 -59.46 -50.56
CA ALA A 511 10.01 -59.20 -49.15
C ALA A 511 11.50 -59.39 -48.81
N ALA A 512 12.21 -60.34 -49.41
CA ALA A 512 13.65 -60.48 -49.25
C ALA A 512 14.43 -59.31 -49.87
N SER A 513 14.02 -58.80 -51.04
CA SER A 513 14.59 -57.56 -51.60
C SER A 513 14.21 -56.33 -50.78
N ALA A 514 12.96 -56.22 -50.34
CA ALA A 514 12.49 -55.12 -49.50
C ALA A 514 13.14 -55.13 -48.11
N ALA A 515 13.41 -56.31 -47.52
CA ALA A 515 14.14 -56.44 -46.27
C ALA A 515 15.62 -56.06 -46.42
N ARG A 516 16.25 -56.33 -47.57
CA ARG A 516 17.61 -55.82 -47.85
C ARG A 516 17.65 -54.31 -48.04
N GLN A 517 16.64 -53.73 -48.70
CA GLN A 517 16.49 -52.28 -48.83
C GLN A 517 16.14 -51.63 -47.48
N SER A 518 15.26 -52.25 -46.68
CA SER A 518 14.94 -51.83 -45.31
C SER A 518 16.18 -51.89 -44.44
N HIS A 519 16.96 -52.97 -44.47
CA HIS A 519 18.22 -53.09 -43.73
C HIS A 519 19.28 -52.06 -44.18
N HIS A 520 19.33 -51.70 -45.47
CA HIS A 520 20.23 -50.64 -45.95
C HIS A 520 19.77 -49.26 -45.45
N VAL A 521 18.48 -48.95 -45.55
CA VAL A 521 17.88 -47.71 -45.03
C VAL A 521 17.92 -47.67 -43.50
N GLU A 522 17.86 -48.81 -42.82
CA GLU A 522 18.05 -48.97 -41.38
C GLU A 522 19.50 -48.77 -40.99
N LEU A 523 20.49 -49.21 -41.79
CA LEU A 523 21.89 -48.88 -41.56
C LEU A 523 22.17 -47.38 -41.77
N GLU A 524 21.67 -46.77 -42.84
CA GLU A 524 21.79 -45.32 -43.06
C GLU A 524 21.05 -44.54 -41.97
N ARG A 525 19.87 -45.00 -41.55
CA ARG A 525 19.13 -44.44 -40.42
C ARG A 525 19.86 -44.64 -39.11
N LEU A 526 20.49 -45.79 -38.85
CA LEU A 526 21.25 -46.06 -37.63
C LEU A 526 22.53 -45.22 -37.60
N GLN A 527 23.22 -45.05 -38.73
CA GLN A 527 24.36 -44.14 -38.84
C GLN A 527 23.92 -42.69 -38.61
N ALA A 528 22.85 -42.23 -39.27
CA ALA A 528 22.28 -40.93 -39.03
C ALA A 528 21.77 -40.79 -37.58
N GLN A 529 21.27 -41.86 -36.94
CA GLN A 529 20.91 -41.87 -35.53
C GLN A 529 22.15 -41.82 -34.63
N MET A 530 23.29 -42.42 -35.00
CA MET A 530 24.54 -42.27 -34.25
C MET A 530 25.07 -40.83 -34.34
N GLU A 531 25.19 -40.28 -35.56
CA GLU A 531 25.62 -38.89 -35.81
C GLU A 531 24.68 -37.88 -35.12
N ASN A 532 23.36 -38.14 -35.15
CA ASN A 532 22.42 -37.37 -34.33
C ASN A 532 22.61 -37.63 -32.83
N SER A 533 22.89 -38.86 -32.36
CA SER A 533 23.06 -39.18 -30.94
C SER A 533 24.39 -38.72 -30.32
N ASP A 534 25.38 -38.33 -31.12
CA ASP A 534 26.57 -37.60 -30.64
C ASP A 534 26.30 -36.09 -30.56
N MET A 535 25.51 -35.56 -31.51
CA MET A 535 25.10 -34.16 -31.52
C MET A 535 23.96 -33.85 -30.53
N GLU A 536 23.09 -34.80 -30.26
CA GLU A 536 21.95 -34.72 -29.36
C GLU A 536 22.35 -34.43 -27.91
N PRO A 537 23.28 -35.13 -27.24
CA PRO A 537 23.73 -34.77 -25.90
C PRO A 537 24.43 -33.41 -25.86
N LEU A 538 25.07 -32.96 -26.95
CA LEU A 538 25.63 -31.61 -27.05
C LEU A 538 24.55 -30.54 -27.25
N ILE A 539 23.48 -30.84 -27.99
CA ILE A 539 22.32 -29.96 -28.20
C ILE A 539 21.45 -29.91 -26.93
N ILE A 540 21.21 -31.05 -26.28
CA ILE A 540 20.53 -31.19 -24.98
C ILE A 540 21.35 -30.47 -23.92
N LYS A 541 22.67 -30.69 -23.82
CA LYS A 541 23.51 -29.94 -22.87
C LYS A 541 23.44 -28.44 -23.14
N ARG A 542 23.52 -27.96 -24.39
CA ARG A 542 23.33 -26.53 -24.71
C ARG A 542 21.91 -26.00 -24.48
N LYS A 543 20.88 -26.85 -24.50
CA LYS A 543 19.51 -26.50 -24.09
C LYS A 543 19.44 -26.38 -22.57
N LEU A 544 19.91 -27.39 -21.85
CA LEU A 544 19.98 -27.43 -20.38
C LEU A 544 20.86 -26.31 -19.80
N ASP A 545 22.02 -26.00 -20.40
CA ASP A 545 22.88 -24.88 -19.95
C ASP A 545 22.15 -23.54 -20.11
N LYS A 546 21.36 -23.36 -21.18
CA LYS A 546 20.50 -22.18 -21.38
C LYS A 546 19.32 -22.16 -20.42
N GLU A 547 18.67 -23.30 -20.23
CA GLU A 547 17.53 -23.47 -19.32
C GLU A 547 17.96 -23.22 -17.87
N ILE A 548 19.10 -23.76 -17.43
CA ILE A 548 19.75 -23.45 -16.15
C ILE A 548 20.10 -21.96 -16.05
N SER A 549 20.55 -21.31 -17.14
CA SER A 549 20.81 -19.86 -17.13
C SER A 549 19.54 -19.01 -17.05
N ILE A 550 18.44 -19.46 -17.68
CA ILE A 550 17.13 -18.81 -17.61
C ILE A 550 16.54 -19.02 -16.21
N LEU A 551 16.47 -20.25 -15.71
CA LEU A 551 16.02 -20.60 -14.37
C LEU A 551 16.84 -19.89 -13.28
N ARG A 552 18.15 -19.64 -13.48
CA ARG A 552 18.95 -18.81 -12.56
C ARG A 552 18.51 -17.34 -12.59
N LEU A 553 18.34 -16.75 -13.76
CA LEU A 553 17.85 -15.37 -13.90
C LEU A 553 16.43 -15.23 -13.34
N GLU A 554 15.57 -16.22 -13.55
CA GLU A 554 14.22 -16.29 -12.96
C GLU A 554 14.30 -16.40 -11.44
N LEU A 555 15.10 -17.32 -10.90
CA LEU A 555 15.27 -17.53 -9.45
C LEU A 555 15.86 -16.30 -8.76
N ASP A 556 16.86 -15.65 -9.35
CA ASP A 556 17.44 -14.41 -8.82
C ASP A 556 16.49 -13.21 -8.98
N SER A 557 15.71 -13.12 -10.05
CA SER A 557 14.62 -12.13 -10.16
C SER A 557 13.51 -12.37 -9.12
N LEU A 558 13.17 -13.63 -8.84
CA LEU A 558 12.22 -14.02 -7.80
C LEU A 558 12.75 -13.66 -6.42
N ARG A 559 14.03 -13.91 -6.13
CA ARG A 559 14.72 -13.42 -4.93
C ARG A 559 14.60 -11.91 -4.80
N GLU A 560 14.99 -11.15 -5.83
CA GLU A 560 14.84 -9.68 -5.78
C GLU A 560 13.39 -9.24 -5.53
N THR A 561 12.39 -9.90 -6.13
CA THR A 561 10.97 -9.57 -5.87
C THR A 561 10.55 -9.91 -4.44
N LYS A 562 11.06 -11.01 -3.86
CA LYS A 562 10.76 -11.42 -2.48
C LYS A 562 11.52 -10.61 -1.44
N ASP A 563 12.76 -10.19 -1.70
CA ASP A 563 13.49 -9.27 -0.84
C ASP A 563 12.85 -7.87 -0.85
N ARG A 564 12.35 -7.42 -2.02
CA ARG A 564 11.50 -6.21 -2.13
C ARG A 564 10.16 -6.36 -1.40
N GLU A 565 9.51 -7.52 -1.48
CA GLU A 565 8.26 -7.79 -0.75
C GLU A 565 8.49 -7.83 0.77
N ILE A 566 9.54 -8.52 1.23
CA ILE A 566 9.95 -8.59 2.64
C ILE A 566 10.24 -7.19 3.19
N THR A 567 11.10 -6.41 2.53
CA THR A 567 11.43 -5.06 3.00
C THR A 567 10.24 -4.09 2.98
N LEU A 568 9.30 -4.25 2.05
CA LEU A 568 8.02 -3.53 2.07
C LEU A 568 7.11 -3.97 3.24
N LEU A 569 7.06 -5.26 3.55
CA LEU A 569 6.31 -5.80 4.69
C LEU A 569 6.93 -5.40 6.02
N GLU A 570 8.25 -5.44 6.16
CA GLU A 570 8.99 -4.96 7.34
C GLU A 570 8.74 -3.47 7.58
N SER A 571 8.84 -2.65 6.53
CA SER A 571 8.53 -1.22 6.58
C SER A 571 7.07 -0.98 7.01
N ARG A 572 6.11 -1.75 6.48
CA ARG A 572 4.70 -1.71 6.89
C ARG A 572 4.50 -2.12 8.34
N CYS A 573 5.19 -3.17 8.82
CA CYS A 573 5.15 -3.60 10.22
C CYS A 573 5.73 -2.52 11.15
N GLN A 574 6.86 -1.89 10.79
CA GLN A 574 7.43 -0.77 11.55
C GLN A 574 6.49 0.45 11.58
N MET A 575 5.76 0.73 10.50
CA MET A 575 4.73 1.78 10.48
C MET A 575 3.56 1.45 11.42
N LEU A 576 3.06 0.21 11.38
CA LEU A 576 1.98 -0.25 12.27
C LEU A 576 2.39 -0.28 13.75
N ILE A 577 3.66 -0.60 14.05
CA ILE A 577 4.21 -0.50 15.41
C ILE A 577 4.18 0.96 15.88
N LYS A 578 4.69 1.90 15.08
CA LYS A 578 4.67 3.34 15.40
C LYS A 578 3.26 3.92 15.50
N GLU A 579 2.31 3.41 14.71
CA GLU A 579 0.90 3.78 14.80
C GLU A 579 0.27 3.26 16.10
N ASN A 580 0.52 1.99 16.47
CA ASN A 580 0.09 1.42 17.74
C ASN A 580 0.72 2.13 18.95
N GLU A 581 2.00 2.49 18.90
CA GLU A 581 2.67 3.32 19.91
C GLU A 581 1.98 4.68 20.05
N HIS A 582 1.64 5.34 18.93
CA HIS A 582 0.89 6.59 18.96
C HIS A 582 -0.56 6.43 19.47
N VAL A 583 -1.22 5.31 19.22
CA VAL A 583 -2.56 5.01 19.76
C VAL A 583 -2.48 4.72 21.26
N ALA A 584 -1.48 3.97 21.73
CA ALA A 584 -1.23 3.74 23.15
C ALA A 584 -0.95 5.05 23.89
N LEU A 585 -0.05 5.90 23.39
CA LEU A 585 0.24 7.22 23.98
C LEU A 585 -0.97 8.15 24.01
N ARG A 586 -1.90 8.03 23.04
CA ARG A 586 -3.19 8.74 23.07
C ARG A 586 -4.15 8.15 24.10
N ALA A 587 -4.20 6.82 24.24
CA ALA A 587 -5.00 6.16 25.25
C ALA A 587 -4.51 6.53 26.67
N ASP A 588 -3.21 6.49 26.93
CA ASP A 588 -2.60 6.90 28.20
C ASP A 588 -2.85 8.38 28.51
N ALA A 589 -2.75 9.27 27.51
CA ALA A 589 -3.09 10.68 27.67
C ALA A 589 -4.57 10.90 28.03
N ASN A 590 -5.48 10.16 27.38
CA ASN A 590 -6.91 10.19 27.67
C ASN A 590 -7.22 9.61 29.06
N VAL A 591 -6.58 8.50 29.45
CA VAL A 591 -6.71 7.92 30.80
C VAL A 591 -6.20 8.89 31.86
N ALA A 592 -5.04 9.53 31.64
CA ALA A 592 -4.51 10.55 32.55
C ALA A 592 -5.38 11.81 32.62
N GLN A 593 -6.08 12.19 31.55
CA GLN A 593 -7.07 13.27 31.56
C GLN A 593 -8.34 12.87 32.33
N ASN A 594 -8.88 11.69 32.07
CA ASN A 594 -10.05 11.16 32.78
C ASN A 594 -9.77 11.00 34.27
N GLN A 595 -8.58 10.50 34.65
CA GLN A 595 -8.17 10.36 36.05
C GLN A 595 -8.08 11.72 36.76
N LYS A 596 -7.63 12.78 36.06
CA LYS A 596 -7.67 14.15 36.60
C LYS A 596 -9.10 14.63 36.81
N GLN A 597 -9.99 14.43 35.84
CA GLN A 597 -11.40 14.80 35.97
C GLN A 597 -12.10 14.04 37.10
N ILE A 598 -11.75 12.76 37.31
CA ILE A 598 -12.23 11.96 38.45
C ILE A 598 -11.73 12.54 39.78
N VAL A 599 -10.45 12.91 39.88
CA VAL A 599 -9.88 13.53 41.10
C VAL A 599 -10.46 14.94 41.35
N GLU A 600 -10.70 15.72 40.31
CA GLU A 600 -11.36 17.03 40.41
C GLU A 600 -12.82 16.89 40.86
N LYS A 601 -13.56 15.91 40.32
CA LYS A 601 -14.94 15.62 40.73
C LYS A 601 -15.03 15.00 42.13
N GLN A 602 -14.05 14.19 42.55
CA GLN A 602 -13.99 13.70 43.92
C GLN A 602 -13.80 14.85 44.91
N LYS A 603 -12.90 15.81 44.63
CA LYS A 603 -12.75 17.02 45.46
C LYS A 603 -14.02 17.85 45.54
N GLU A 604 -14.73 18.03 44.42
CA GLU A 604 -16.02 18.73 44.41
C GLU A 604 -17.08 18.00 45.25
N ILE A 605 -17.08 16.67 45.25
CA ILE A 605 -17.92 15.85 46.15
C ILE A 605 -17.50 16.02 47.61
N ASP A 606 -16.20 15.99 47.91
CA ASP A 606 -15.67 16.12 49.28
C ASP A 606 -15.98 17.52 49.86
N ASP A 607 -15.80 18.58 49.06
CA ASP A 607 -16.19 19.96 49.39
C ASP A 607 -17.70 20.09 49.66
N LEU A 608 -18.54 19.43 48.83
CA LEU A 608 -19.99 19.40 49.02
C LEU A 608 -20.39 18.61 50.28
N VAL A 609 -19.73 17.49 50.58
CA VAL A 609 -19.93 16.72 51.81
C VAL A 609 -19.54 17.54 53.04
N GLN A 610 -18.42 18.26 52.99
CA GLN A 610 -18.01 19.18 54.06
C GLN A 610 -18.99 20.34 54.22
N ARG A 611 -19.54 20.87 53.12
CA ARG A 611 -20.57 21.93 53.17
C ARG A 611 -21.88 21.43 53.78
N CYS A 612 -22.30 20.21 53.44
CA CYS A 612 -23.47 19.55 54.01
C CYS A 612 -23.29 19.22 55.50
N SER A 613 -22.10 18.79 55.93
CA SER A 613 -21.82 18.55 57.35
C SER A 613 -21.81 19.87 58.15
N ASN A 614 -21.18 20.93 57.61
CA ASN A 614 -21.21 22.27 58.19
C ASN A 614 -22.66 22.77 58.39
N LEU A 615 -23.48 22.76 57.33
CA LEU A 615 -24.91 23.13 57.39
C LEU A 615 -25.71 22.25 58.38
N THR A 616 -25.34 20.98 58.53
CA THR A 616 -25.96 20.10 59.53
C THR A 616 -25.58 20.52 60.96
N THR A 617 -24.33 20.89 61.22
CA THR A 617 -23.93 21.43 62.54
C THR A 617 -24.56 22.79 62.83
N GLU A 618 -24.75 23.63 61.81
CA GLU A 618 -25.42 24.93 61.92
C GLU A 618 -26.91 24.74 62.25
N LYS A 619 -27.61 23.86 61.53
CA LYS A 619 -28.99 23.45 61.86
C LYS A 619 -29.11 22.90 63.30
N LEU A 620 -28.11 22.16 63.79
CA LEU A 620 -28.09 21.65 65.17
C LEU A 620 -27.81 22.76 66.21
N LYS A 621 -27.12 23.84 65.86
CA LYS A 621 -26.99 25.05 66.72
C LYS A 621 -28.31 25.82 66.76
N LEU A 622 -28.87 26.15 65.59
CA LEU A 622 -30.13 26.86 65.46
C LEU A 622 -31.29 26.13 66.16
N ASN A 623 -31.35 24.79 66.10
CA ASN A 623 -32.33 24.01 66.86
C ASN A 623 -32.15 24.11 68.38
N LYS A 624 -30.92 24.26 68.89
CA LYS A 624 -30.66 24.47 70.33
C LYS A 624 -31.05 25.87 70.76
N GLU A 625 -30.72 26.88 69.94
CA GLU A 625 -31.12 28.28 70.15
C GLU A 625 -32.65 28.44 70.11
N LEU A 626 -33.34 27.72 69.21
CA LEU A 626 -34.80 27.62 69.19
C LEU A 626 -35.36 27.00 70.48
N SER A 627 -34.76 25.90 70.97
CA SER A 627 -35.18 25.26 72.23
C SER A 627 -34.98 26.19 73.43
N GLN A 628 -33.83 26.86 73.52
CA GLN A 628 -33.52 27.82 74.60
C GLN A 628 -34.43 29.06 74.57
N THR A 629 -34.77 29.57 73.38
CA THR A 629 -35.70 30.71 73.26
C THR A 629 -37.11 30.29 73.67
N GLN A 630 -37.59 29.11 73.27
CA GLN A 630 -38.87 28.54 73.71
C GLN A 630 -38.92 28.30 75.23
N GLU A 631 -37.86 27.78 75.84
CA GLU A 631 -37.75 27.66 77.30
C GLU A 631 -37.83 29.04 77.98
N SER A 632 -37.10 30.03 77.47
CA SER A 632 -37.14 31.41 78.00
C SER A 632 -38.52 32.07 77.84
N GLU A 633 -39.28 31.72 76.81
CA GLU A 633 -40.64 32.20 76.59
C GLU A 633 -41.61 31.53 77.56
N ALA A 634 -41.49 30.21 77.76
CA ALA A 634 -42.26 29.48 78.76
C ALA A 634 -42.02 30.02 80.17
N ASP A 635 -40.78 30.38 80.53
CA ASP A 635 -40.49 31.02 81.82
C ASP A 635 -41.04 32.45 81.92
N LYS A 636 -40.92 33.28 80.88
CA LYS A 636 -41.59 34.60 80.85
C LYS A 636 -43.11 34.46 80.99
N ASN A 637 -43.73 33.47 80.37
CA ASN A 637 -45.16 33.21 80.48
C ASN A 637 -45.55 32.70 81.89
N ARG A 638 -44.69 31.91 82.56
CA ARG A 638 -44.85 31.53 83.97
C ARG A 638 -44.73 32.76 84.89
N GLU A 639 -43.81 33.68 84.62
CA GLU A 639 -43.65 34.92 85.38
C GLU A 639 -44.80 35.91 85.17
N LEU A 640 -45.26 36.10 83.92
CA LEU A 640 -46.46 36.85 83.63
C LEU A 640 -47.68 36.27 84.36
N SER A 641 -47.83 34.94 84.42
CA SER A 641 -48.89 34.29 85.19
C SER A 641 -48.80 34.56 86.71
N LYS A 642 -47.59 34.59 87.27
CA LYS A 642 -47.34 35.00 88.67
C LYS A 642 -47.64 36.49 88.90
N LEU A 643 -47.33 37.35 87.93
CA LEU A 643 -47.61 38.79 87.99
C LEU A 643 -49.11 39.09 87.87
N THR A 644 -49.82 38.44 86.96
CA THR A 644 -51.29 38.56 86.79
C THR A 644 -52.03 38.10 88.04
N SER A 645 -51.69 36.93 88.59
CA SER A 645 -52.30 36.46 89.85
C SER A 645 -51.97 37.34 91.06
N ARG A 646 -50.76 37.94 91.11
CA ARG A 646 -50.40 38.95 92.12
C ARG A 646 -51.16 40.27 91.91
N LEU A 647 -51.38 40.70 90.66
CA LEU A 647 -52.16 41.89 90.31
C LEU A 647 -53.64 41.69 90.67
N GLU A 648 -54.21 40.52 90.38
CA GLU A 648 -55.54 40.13 90.84
C GLU A 648 -55.66 40.19 92.37
N PHE A 649 -54.68 39.64 93.10
CA PHE A 649 -54.66 39.68 94.56
C PHE A 649 -54.63 41.12 95.08
N VAL A 650 -53.72 41.96 94.56
CA VAL A 650 -53.65 43.39 94.92
C VAL A 650 -54.94 44.14 94.55
N THR A 651 -55.59 43.78 93.44
CA THR A 651 -56.87 44.38 93.03
C THR A 651 -58.01 43.95 93.96
N LYS A 652 -58.08 42.67 94.35
CA LYS A 652 -59.05 42.13 95.31
C LYS A 652 -58.88 42.77 96.70
N GLU A 653 -57.64 42.93 97.15
CA GLU A 653 -57.33 43.64 98.41
C GLU A 653 -57.59 45.14 98.32
N PHE A 654 -57.36 45.80 97.18
CA PHE A 654 -57.71 47.22 96.99
C PHE A 654 -59.23 47.45 96.96
N VAL A 655 -60.00 46.52 96.37
CA VAL A 655 -61.47 46.54 96.44
C VAL A 655 -61.94 46.38 97.89
N ARG A 656 -61.45 45.37 98.62
CA ARG A 656 -61.72 45.19 100.06
C ARG A 656 -61.32 46.41 100.90
N TYR A 657 -60.18 47.02 100.60
CA TYR A 657 -59.72 48.25 101.27
C TYR A 657 -60.70 49.40 101.00
N ARG A 658 -61.13 49.58 99.74
CA ARG A 658 -62.13 50.60 99.37
C ARG A 658 -63.48 50.35 100.06
N GLU A 659 -63.95 49.11 100.10
CA GLU A 659 -65.20 48.72 100.78
C GLU A 659 -65.14 49.01 102.28
N THR A 660 -64.06 48.58 102.95
CA THR A 660 -63.87 48.83 104.40
C THR A 660 -63.68 50.31 104.74
N HIS A 661 -63.00 51.08 103.89
CA HIS A 661 -62.74 52.52 104.12
C HIS A 661 -63.85 53.45 103.59
N SER A 662 -64.89 52.92 102.94
CA SER A 662 -66.10 53.70 102.60
C SER A 662 -67.01 53.93 103.82
N SER A 663 -66.68 53.34 104.98
CA SER A 663 -67.59 53.23 106.14
C SER A 663 -67.25 54.16 107.31
N ASN A 664 -66.14 54.93 107.28
CA ASN A 664 -65.82 55.87 108.36
C ASN A 664 -64.76 56.92 107.95
N PRO A 665 -65.15 58.19 107.71
CA PRO A 665 -64.20 59.31 107.64
C PRO A 665 -63.96 59.91 109.02
N ASP A 666 -62.70 59.92 109.51
CA ASP A 666 -61.99 61.18 109.81
C ASP A 666 -60.59 61.01 110.45
N SER A 667 -59.85 62.13 110.48
CA SER A 667 -58.56 62.38 111.18
C SER A 667 -57.30 61.61 110.73
N SER A 668 -57.38 60.37 110.25
CA SER A 668 -56.19 59.53 110.00
C SER A 668 -55.36 59.95 108.78
N ASN A 669 -55.99 60.52 107.75
CA ASN A 669 -55.37 60.73 106.43
C ASN A 669 -54.14 61.67 106.42
N ALA A 670 -54.06 62.65 107.33
CA ALA A 670 -52.96 63.62 107.34
C ALA A 670 -51.57 62.99 107.56
N LYS A 671 -51.44 62.13 108.59
CA LYS A 671 -50.18 61.44 108.94
C LYS A 671 -49.79 60.36 107.93
N LEU A 672 -50.74 59.89 107.14
CA LEU A 672 -50.51 58.89 106.10
C LEU A 672 -49.87 59.52 104.86
N ASN A 673 -50.32 60.72 104.49
CA ASN A 673 -49.83 61.46 103.32
C ASN A 673 -48.33 61.81 103.42
N GLU A 674 -47.88 62.22 104.61
CA GLU A 674 -46.47 62.55 104.88
C GLU A 674 -45.53 61.37 104.60
N ARG A 675 -45.87 60.18 105.11
CA ARG A 675 -45.14 58.92 104.86
C ARG A 675 -45.09 58.53 103.38
N TRP A 676 -46.09 58.90 102.58
CA TRP A 676 -46.07 58.68 101.13
C TRP A 676 -45.10 59.62 100.41
N THR A 677 -44.99 60.89 100.84
CA THR A 677 -43.98 61.81 100.26
C THR A 677 -42.54 61.34 100.52
N GLU A 678 -42.28 60.76 101.70
CA GLU A 678 -40.97 60.22 102.06
C GLU A 678 -40.64 58.93 101.29
N LYS A 679 -41.60 58.01 101.14
CA LYS A 679 -41.47 56.87 100.21
C LYS A 679 -41.17 57.33 98.78
N TYR A 680 -41.82 58.38 98.29
CA TYR A 680 -41.59 58.91 96.94
C TYR A 680 -40.19 59.49 96.77
N ARG A 681 -39.66 60.23 97.77
CA ARG A 681 -38.25 60.68 97.76
C ARG A 681 -37.27 59.51 97.69
N ASN A 682 -37.44 58.51 98.55
CA ASN A 682 -36.57 57.33 98.58
C ASN A 682 -36.63 56.51 97.28
N MET A 683 -37.81 56.42 96.64
CA MET A 683 -37.97 55.76 95.34
C MET A 683 -37.28 56.54 94.21
N LYS A 684 -37.43 57.87 94.18
CA LYS A 684 -36.72 58.74 93.23
C LYS A 684 -35.21 58.63 93.37
N GLN A 685 -34.70 58.56 94.60
CA GLN A 685 -33.26 58.46 94.86
C GLN A 685 -32.68 57.14 94.32
N LYS A 686 -33.36 56.01 94.56
CA LYS A 686 -32.95 54.70 94.01
C LYS A 686 -32.92 54.67 92.49
N LEU A 687 -33.93 55.24 91.82
CA LEU A 687 -33.99 55.29 90.35
C LEU A 687 -32.85 56.11 89.73
N LEU A 688 -32.37 57.16 90.42
CA LEU A 688 -31.19 57.92 89.99
C LEU A 688 -29.88 57.14 90.19
N GLU A 689 -29.81 56.31 91.22
CA GLU A 689 -28.66 55.47 91.56
C GLU A 689 -28.54 54.29 90.56
N GLU A 690 -29.67 53.68 90.20
CA GLU A 690 -29.78 52.63 89.17
C GLU A 690 -29.46 53.16 87.76
N LEU A 691 -29.95 54.35 87.40
CA LEU A 691 -29.57 55.04 86.15
C LEU A 691 -28.06 55.26 86.04
N LYS A 692 -27.40 55.63 87.15
CA LYS A 692 -25.95 55.84 87.17
C LYS A 692 -25.19 54.53 86.92
N ILE A 693 -25.60 53.43 87.56
CA ILE A 693 -24.96 52.11 87.40
C ILE A 693 -25.02 51.67 85.92
N LEU A 694 -26.17 51.82 85.26
CA LEU A 694 -26.33 51.51 83.84
C LEU A 694 -25.46 52.40 82.93
N GLN A 695 -25.25 53.66 83.32
CA GLN A 695 -24.40 54.59 82.58
C GLN A 695 -22.90 54.26 82.72
N ASP A 696 -22.46 53.86 83.93
CA ASP A 696 -21.10 53.38 84.20
C ASP A 696 -20.82 52.04 83.48
N GLU A 697 -21.81 51.14 83.39
CA GLU A 697 -21.70 49.87 82.63
C GLU A 697 -21.52 50.11 81.13
N ASN A 698 -22.30 51.03 80.54
CA ASN A 698 -22.20 51.34 79.10
C ASN A 698 -20.80 51.89 78.73
N LEU A 699 -20.24 52.77 79.58
CA LEU A 699 -18.85 53.26 79.47
C LEU A 699 -17.77 52.18 79.71
N GLY A 700 -18.15 51.04 80.27
CA GLY A 700 -17.33 49.83 80.37
C GLY A 700 -17.37 48.99 79.08
N LEU A 701 -18.53 48.91 78.42
CA LEU A 701 -18.70 48.21 77.14
C LEU A 701 -17.99 48.93 75.99
N GLU A 702 -18.11 50.26 75.90
CA GLU A 702 -17.41 51.06 74.88
C GLU A 702 -15.88 50.89 74.93
N ARG A 703 -15.29 50.84 76.13
CA ARG A 703 -13.85 50.62 76.30
C ARG A 703 -13.39 49.25 75.79
N ARG A 704 -14.10 48.18 76.12
CA ARG A 704 -13.78 46.82 75.62
C ARG A 704 -13.88 46.73 74.09
N LEU A 705 -14.82 47.47 73.49
CA LEU A 705 -15.03 47.49 72.05
C LEU A 705 -13.87 48.20 71.32
N LEU A 706 -13.27 49.23 71.93
CA LEU A 706 -12.07 49.91 71.41
C LEU A 706 -10.79 49.07 71.61
N GLU A 707 -10.63 48.41 72.76
CA GLU A 707 -9.45 47.61 73.09
C GLU A 707 -9.27 46.38 72.17
N GLY A 708 -10.37 45.82 71.65
CA GLY A 708 -10.33 44.69 70.70
C GLY A 708 -9.78 45.03 69.30
N GLY A 709 -9.55 46.31 68.97
CA GLY A 709 -9.26 46.75 67.60
C GLY A 709 -7.79 46.73 67.17
N SER A 710 -6.82 46.57 68.07
CA SER A 710 -5.41 46.84 67.72
C SER A 710 -4.37 46.05 68.52
N HIS A 711 -3.94 44.89 68.00
CA HIS A 711 -2.51 44.48 68.01
C HIS A 711 -2.25 43.26 67.11
N VAL A 712 -1.29 43.39 66.18
CA VAL A 712 -0.58 42.25 65.56
C VAL A 712 0.93 42.57 65.62
N PRO A 713 1.73 41.86 66.45
CA PRO A 713 3.16 42.12 66.57
C PRO A 713 3.94 41.54 65.39
N ARG A 714 5.03 42.22 65.02
CA ARG A 714 5.85 41.91 63.84
C ARG A 714 7.21 41.34 64.25
N SER A 715 7.27 40.04 64.55
CA SER A 715 8.51 39.33 64.86
C SER A 715 9.18 38.80 63.58
N ALA A 716 10.52 38.73 63.58
CA ALA A 716 11.29 38.39 62.39
C ALA A 716 11.56 36.88 62.28
N SER A 717 11.04 36.28 61.21
CA SER A 717 11.56 35.04 60.62
C SER A 717 11.66 35.26 59.10
N PRO A 718 12.73 34.79 58.42
CA PRO A 718 12.84 34.92 56.97
C PRO A 718 11.89 33.92 56.28
N ASP A 719 10.66 34.35 56.02
CA ASP A 719 9.64 33.56 55.32
C ASP A 719 10.18 32.92 54.03
N LEU A 720 10.37 31.60 54.03
CA LEU A 720 10.67 30.85 52.80
C LEU A 720 9.57 31.05 51.76
N ASN A 721 8.32 31.23 52.22
CA ASN A 721 7.17 31.61 51.40
C ASN A 721 7.40 32.89 50.58
N LYS A 722 8.15 33.88 51.09
CA LYS A 722 8.46 35.12 50.33
C LYS A 722 9.49 34.90 49.23
N LEU A 723 10.48 34.01 49.44
CA LEU A 723 11.42 33.63 48.39
C LEU A 723 10.75 32.78 47.30
N SER A 724 9.92 31.82 47.70
CA SER A 724 9.12 31.00 46.78
C SER A 724 8.21 31.87 45.90
N LEU A 725 7.51 32.85 46.50
CA LEU A 725 6.69 33.81 45.75
C LEU A 725 7.51 34.65 44.76
N GLN A 726 8.73 35.07 45.13
CA GLN A 726 9.60 35.86 44.25
C GLN A 726 10.11 35.04 43.05
N ASP A 727 10.58 33.81 43.27
CA ASP A 727 10.99 32.91 42.18
C ASP A 727 9.81 32.53 41.27
N GLN A 728 8.61 32.36 41.83
CA GLN A 728 7.36 32.15 41.08
C GLN A 728 6.98 33.39 40.23
N VAL A 729 7.07 34.58 40.81
CA VAL A 729 6.82 35.85 40.11
C VAL A 729 7.83 36.06 38.98
N ASP A 730 9.12 35.80 39.21
CA ASP A 730 10.15 35.96 38.18
C ASP A 730 10.10 34.87 37.10
N TYR A 731 9.67 33.65 37.45
CA TYR A 731 9.30 32.61 36.48
C TYR A 731 8.18 33.10 35.54
N TYR A 732 7.09 33.64 36.10
CA TYR A 732 5.99 34.15 35.28
C TYR A 732 6.38 35.38 34.45
N LYS A 733 7.22 36.30 34.97
CA LYS A 733 7.79 37.41 34.19
C LYS A 733 8.62 36.92 33.00
N LEU A 734 9.55 35.97 33.21
CA LEU A 734 10.38 35.43 32.13
C LEU A 734 9.54 34.66 31.11
N ARG A 735 8.58 33.84 31.58
CA ARG A 735 7.64 33.10 30.71
C ARG A 735 6.75 34.03 29.89
N TYR A 736 6.21 35.10 30.49
CA TYR A 736 5.43 36.12 29.79
C TYR A 736 6.30 36.85 28.74
N ARG A 737 7.50 37.31 29.13
CA ARG A 737 8.46 37.93 28.20
C ARG A 737 8.78 37.02 27.01
N HIS A 738 9.05 35.75 27.27
CA HIS A 738 9.35 34.77 26.22
C HIS A 738 8.16 34.54 25.28
N GLN A 739 6.93 34.48 25.82
CA GLN A 739 5.72 34.36 25.01
C GLN A 739 5.41 35.63 24.19
N VAL A 740 5.66 36.82 24.74
CA VAL A 740 5.55 38.10 24.00
C VAL A 740 6.56 38.17 22.87
N ILE A 741 7.83 37.81 23.11
CA ILE A 741 8.87 37.75 22.08
C ILE A 741 8.48 36.76 20.99
N ARG A 742 8.08 35.53 21.35
CA ARG A 742 7.61 34.52 20.38
C ARG A 742 6.42 35.03 19.54
N ASN A 743 5.50 35.79 20.13
CA ASN A 743 4.38 36.38 19.40
C ASN A 743 4.82 37.52 18.46
N SER A 744 5.77 38.38 18.87
CA SER A 744 6.36 39.37 17.96
C SER A 744 7.16 38.71 16.82
N ASP A 745 7.86 37.62 17.09
CA ASP A 745 8.62 36.87 16.08
C ASP A 745 7.67 36.22 15.06
N MET A 746 6.56 35.62 15.52
CA MET A 746 5.49 35.12 14.62
C MET A 746 4.86 36.26 13.79
N LYS A 747 4.67 37.44 14.38
CA LYS A 747 4.16 38.62 13.66
C LYS A 747 5.15 39.10 12.60
N VAL A 748 6.44 39.19 12.92
CA VAL A 748 7.51 39.58 11.99
C VAL A 748 7.70 38.53 10.88
N MET A 749 7.62 37.23 11.19
CA MET A 749 7.66 36.17 10.19
C MET A 749 6.44 36.23 9.25
N ASN A 750 5.25 36.50 9.77
CA ASN A 750 4.06 36.73 8.94
C ASN A 750 4.17 38.01 8.09
N GLU A 751 4.70 39.10 8.63
CA GLU A 751 4.95 40.33 7.86
C GLU A 751 6.02 40.13 6.77
N TYR A 752 7.08 39.38 7.06
CA TYR A 752 8.09 38.99 6.09
C TYR A 752 7.53 38.06 5.02
N LEU A 753 6.79 37.02 5.40
CA LEU A 753 6.14 36.09 4.46
C LEU A 753 5.15 36.84 3.55
N ASN A 754 4.32 37.73 4.11
CA ASN A 754 3.45 38.60 3.31
C ASN A 754 4.24 39.55 2.39
N ARG A 755 5.42 40.02 2.80
CA ARG A 755 6.30 40.84 1.96
C ARG A 755 6.92 40.03 0.82
N VAL A 756 7.34 38.80 1.10
CA VAL A 756 7.87 37.85 0.10
C VAL A 756 6.78 37.42 -0.87
N LEU A 757 5.57 37.11 -0.40
CA LEU A 757 4.42 36.76 -1.25
C LEU A 757 3.95 37.94 -2.11
N ARG A 758 3.99 39.17 -1.58
CA ARG A 758 3.75 40.38 -2.39
C ARG A 758 4.86 40.59 -3.42
N ALA A 759 6.13 40.40 -3.04
CA ALA A 759 7.25 40.53 -3.96
C ALA A 759 7.26 39.45 -5.04
N SER A 760 6.94 38.19 -4.72
CA SER A 760 6.84 37.10 -5.70
C SER A 760 5.61 37.27 -6.60
N SER A 761 4.47 37.72 -6.06
CA SER A 761 3.31 38.11 -6.86
C SER A 761 3.61 39.30 -7.78
N GLN A 762 4.38 40.29 -7.32
CA GLN A 762 4.87 41.39 -8.15
C GLN A 762 5.88 40.94 -9.20
N HIS A 763 6.79 40.02 -8.88
CA HIS A 763 7.70 39.42 -9.85
C HIS A 763 6.93 38.63 -10.91
N VAL A 764 6.05 37.69 -10.52
CA VAL A 764 5.19 36.96 -11.46
C VAL A 764 4.35 37.91 -12.31
N ARG A 765 3.84 39.02 -11.75
CA ARG A 765 3.10 40.03 -12.53
C ARG A 765 4.00 40.81 -13.49
N LEU A 766 5.22 41.15 -13.09
CA LEU A 766 6.21 41.80 -13.96
C LEU A 766 6.73 40.85 -15.03
N ASP A 767 6.84 39.55 -14.74
CA ASP A 767 7.29 38.52 -15.67
C ASP A 767 6.17 38.13 -16.63
N ILE A 768 4.89 38.15 -16.21
CA ILE A 768 3.73 38.13 -17.12
C ILE A 768 3.75 39.38 -18.02
N MET A 769 3.92 40.58 -17.45
CA MET A 769 4.02 41.80 -18.27
C MET A 769 5.25 41.80 -19.19
N LYS A 770 6.36 41.15 -18.81
CA LYS A 770 7.48 40.92 -19.74
C LYS A 770 7.05 40.00 -20.87
N LEU A 771 6.48 38.83 -20.58
CA LEU A 771 6.01 37.90 -21.61
C LEU A 771 4.97 38.55 -22.55
N GLU A 772 4.11 39.43 -22.04
CA GLU A 772 3.16 40.25 -22.83
C GLU A 772 3.86 41.27 -23.76
N ASN A 773 5.06 41.78 -23.41
CA ASN A 773 5.84 42.72 -24.22
C ASN A 773 6.91 42.02 -25.11
N GLU A 774 7.50 40.93 -24.63
CA GLU A 774 8.45 40.06 -25.33
C GLU A 774 7.76 39.30 -26.47
N ALA A 775 6.46 38.97 -26.33
CA ALA A 775 5.61 38.50 -27.42
C ALA A 775 5.44 39.49 -28.59
N LEU A 776 5.96 40.72 -28.48
CA LEU A 776 6.05 41.70 -29.56
C LEU A 776 7.50 42.19 -29.82
N THR A 777 8.50 41.72 -29.06
CA THR A 777 9.90 42.17 -29.23
C THR A 777 10.92 41.15 -28.71
N ASP A 778 11.57 40.43 -29.63
CA ASP A 778 12.80 39.66 -29.36
C ASP A 778 14.00 40.61 -29.15
N LEU A 779 14.31 40.99 -27.91
CA LEU A 779 15.59 41.60 -27.55
C LEU A 779 15.99 41.28 -26.10
N TRP A 780 17.25 40.88 -25.91
CA TRP A 780 17.76 40.33 -24.65
C TRP A 780 17.94 41.40 -23.55
N PRO A 781 17.53 41.14 -22.29
CA PRO A 781 17.89 41.97 -21.15
C PRO A 781 19.26 41.55 -20.56
N ASP A 782 20.28 42.39 -20.76
CA ASP A 782 21.58 42.25 -20.08
C ASP A 782 21.41 42.35 -18.55
N PHE A 783 21.86 41.31 -17.82
CA PHE A 783 21.90 41.36 -16.36
C PHE A 783 23.16 42.10 -15.88
N PRO A 784 23.04 43.25 -15.19
CA PRO A 784 24.21 44.02 -14.76
C PRO A 784 25.05 43.24 -13.74
N HIS A 785 26.37 43.39 -13.85
CA HIS A 785 27.35 42.51 -13.22
C HIS A 785 27.23 42.37 -11.69
N ARG A 786 27.67 41.20 -11.18
CA ARG A 786 27.92 40.96 -9.75
C ARG A 786 29.04 41.87 -9.22
N GLY A 787 28.69 43.10 -8.85
CA GLY A 787 29.62 44.04 -8.22
C GLY A 787 30.18 43.49 -6.90
N ARG A 788 31.48 43.70 -6.64
CA ARG A 788 32.12 43.31 -5.38
C ARG A 788 31.35 43.90 -4.19
N LEU A 789 31.07 43.07 -3.18
CA LEU A 789 30.43 43.50 -1.93
C LEU A 789 31.23 44.63 -1.28
N ARG A 790 30.63 45.82 -1.15
CA ARG A 790 31.25 46.96 -0.49
C ARG A 790 31.52 46.62 0.98
N PHE A 791 32.68 47.03 1.52
CA PHE A 791 33.07 46.76 2.92
C PHE A 791 31.96 47.12 3.94
N LYS A 792 31.24 48.23 3.72
CA LYS A 792 30.08 48.64 4.55
C LYS A 792 28.99 47.56 4.63
N THR A 793 28.72 46.85 3.53
CA THR A 793 27.74 45.75 3.48
C THR A 793 28.23 44.55 4.29
N VAL A 794 29.51 44.18 4.16
CA VAL A 794 30.14 43.08 4.92
C VAL A 794 30.17 43.41 6.42
N ALA A 795 30.57 44.63 6.79
CA ALA A 795 30.59 45.09 8.18
C ALA A 795 29.17 45.12 8.80
N LEU A 796 28.15 45.50 8.05
CA LEU A 796 26.75 45.42 8.51
C LEU A 796 26.28 43.97 8.65
N MET A 797 26.70 43.05 7.78
CA MET A 797 26.41 41.62 7.89
C MET A 797 27.06 41.00 9.14
N VAL A 798 28.33 41.33 9.42
CA VAL A 798 29.04 40.90 10.64
C VAL A 798 28.38 41.47 11.89
N LEU A 799 28.00 42.76 11.88
CA LEU A 799 27.27 43.38 12.98
C LEU A 799 25.89 42.73 13.21
N ALA A 800 25.20 42.32 12.14
CA ALA A 800 23.95 41.56 12.24
C ALA A 800 24.20 40.17 12.82
N ALA A 801 25.22 39.44 12.37
CA ALA A 801 25.59 38.12 12.90
C ALA A 801 25.91 38.17 14.40
N VAL A 802 26.72 39.13 14.85
CA VAL A 802 27.05 39.32 16.29
C VAL A 802 25.81 39.70 17.12
N ARG A 803 24.85 40.44 16.54
CA ARG A 803 23.56 40.73 17.20
C ARG A 803 22.68 39.49 17.31
N ILE A 804 22.60 38.67 16.25
CA ILE A 804 21.87 37.40 16.23
C ILE A 804 22.47 36.43 17.24
N GLU A 805 23.80 36.30 17.29
CA GLU A 805 24.50 35.44 18.25
C GLU A 805 24.19 35.84 19.70
N ARG A 806 24.34 37.13 20.04
CA ARG A 806 24.02 37.65 21.38
C ARG A 806 22.54 37.46 21.75
N ALA A 807 21.63 37.57 20.78
CA ALA A 807 20.21 37.29 20.99
C ALA A 807 19.96 35.79 21.24
N ALA A 808 20.54 34.91 20.43
CA ALA A 808 20.41 33.45 20.58
C ALA A 808 21.02 32.94 21.90
N GLN A 809 22.20 33.44 22.29
CA GLN A 809 22.81 33.18 23.60
C GLN A 809 21.87 33.61 24.73
N LYS A 810 21.30 34.82 24.66
CA LYS A 810 20.35 35.30 25.66
C LYS A 810 19.09 34.46 25.75
N VAL A 811 18.49 34.08 24.63
CA VAL A 811 17.30 33.19 24.61
C VAL A 811 17.62 31.82 25.22
N ARG A 812 18.83 31.29 24.99
CA ARG A 812 19.31 30.05 25.63
C ARG A 812 19.42 30.20 27.16
N TRP A 813 19.99 31.30 27.65
CA TRP A 813 20.07 31.60 29.09
C TRP A 813 18.68 31.80 29.72
N ASP A 814 17.79 32.58 29.08
CA ASP A 814 16.42 32.81 29.56
C ASP A 814 15.64 31.48 29.62
N ALA A 815 15.79 30.59 28.62
CA ALA A 815 15.17 29.26 28.62
C ALA A 815 15.73 28.33 29.72
N GLN A 816 17.04 28.33 29.94
CA GLN A 816 17.68 27.61 31.06
C GLN A 816 17.18 28.13 32.41
N ARG A 817 17.04 29.45 32.57
CA ARG A 817 16.51 30.06 33.82
C ARG A 817 15.03 29.73 34.03
N ILE A 818 14.20 29.69 32.98
CA ILE A 818 12.80 29.24 33.06
C ILE A 818 12.72 27.79 33.55
N ASN A 819 13.56 26.89 33.03
CA ASN A 819 13.58 25.49 33.44
C ASN A 819 14.09 25.30 34.88
N TYR A 820 15.16 26.01 35.26
CA TYR A 820 15.68 26.02 36.63
C TYR A 820 14.63 26.53 37.63
N LEU A 821 13.98 27.67 37.36
CA LEU A 821 12.95 28.22 38.23
C LEU A 821 11.75 27.28 38.31
N ARG A 822 11.32 26.65 37.21
CA ARG A 822 10.25 25.65 37.22
C ARG A 822 10.58 24.46 38.12
N GLN A 823 11.80 23.92 38.02
CA GLN A 823 12.25 22.81 38.88
C GLN A 823 12.32 23.24 40.36
N LYS A 824 12.84 24.44 40.64
CA LYS A 824 12.91 24.98 42.00
C LYS A 824 11.51 25.16 42.61
N ILE A 825 10.56 25.75 41.89
CA ILE A 825 9.18 25.96 42.35
C ILE A 825 8.49 24.64 42.69
N VAL A 826 8.71 23.57 41.89
CA VAL A 826 8.18 22.24 42.21
C VAL A 826 8.80 21.69 43.50
N LEU A 827 10.14 21.71 43.61
CA LEU A 827 10.84 21.22 44.81
C LEU A 827 10.50 22.00 46.09
N ASP A 828 10.24 23.30 45.98
CA ASP A 828 9.81 24.14 47.10
C ASP A 828 8.30 23.99 47.40
N GLN A 829 7.48 23.52 46.45
CA GLN A 829 6.08 23.13 46.69
C GLN A 829 5.98 21.76 47.39
N ASP A 830 6.73 20.76 46.92
CA ASP A 830 6.79 19.41 47.53
C ASP A 830 7.32 19.43 48.98
N ARG A 831 8.00 20.52 49.37
CA ARG A 831 8.52 20.80 50.72
C ARG A 831 7.52 21.47 51.68
N VAL A 832 6.37 21.93 51.17
CA VAL A 832 5.30 22.57 51.98
C VAL A 832 4.13 21.60 52.21
N THR A 833 4.20 20.40 51.63
CA THR A 833 3.19 19.32 51.74
C THR A 833 3.60 18.17 52.66
N TRP A 834 4.60 18.38 53.51
CA TRP A 834 5.04 17.50 54.61
C TRP A 834 5.13 18.31 55.91
#